data_AF-A0A7Y5PUR3-F1
#
_entry.id   AF-A0A7Y5PUR3-F1
#
_cell.length_a   1.000
_cell.length_b   1.000
_cell.length_c   1.000
_cell.angle_alpha   90.00
_cell.angle_beta   90.00
_cell.angle_gamma   90.00
#
_symmetry.space_group_name_H-M   'P 1'
#
loop_
_entity.id
_entity.type
_entity.pdbx_description
1 polymer ?
#
loop_
_entity_poly.entity_id
_entity_poly.type
_entity_poly.pdbx_seq_one_letter_code
_entity_poly.pdbx_strand_id
1 'polypeptide(L)'
;MSPTRTCIALIALALLPVTATAQTPRSPAKLFAAACATCHGADGRGGPSWTDTGSWAPPIAYGLTSSQTAVEEHVRWQVRNGAYLVGGFDFRMPAFGLEVISDVELDQLVQWLVYAPPVGAAHPQLGVPAPPVPQGRAIVLEILDEAPWYRDDGSDTRDMDMDTRRVVLSPGEYVKVYNRGKTWHTVSNSALGVDTGFIGYSNNIPGQDVGYYYLEATDLADGDQRYYCALHPYMQVQIVTAAHMPMGLTHVSKLPLPPPRLKGLGELWVGLQTFAYAGAPNGAVDVFDAQDWSRTHVPHVGNNPHNGWSGKSRDWNGLLRDVVVFSNWHDVTATVLDASTKQVIGDIPMGAATAHVMTAPRNPSPTTGSDRWFLTVMGNNRVQEFDPLLALQWGRPDVPALGQSSGAGGAPAFSPHGLWFLDDGDHFMTANTLGASASLYSISRPWTDPDGRWGVGAEVARIPTAGRSPLAAGIVNTGSPGSTAYVGFTNNAGSDDVSVYSIDATAGSESLVRTPVAAPLGNAAGNLALSDVTATPVRWAHMPIQAIVSPPDANGHRRFLVVCNKASFNVSIVPLDAAGQPTGVYTFPAGLGCHGVAFGRKATIEPGRLSYFAYVTNTFENYVGVYDLERLERLLRLEAVGAAPLAFRPGGATERVLVEGHAALALTGQASAIVPLTTFSPDARGLVHVGDLPLTLPGTPGPRCYLQEHVWVDVPGWGMTHLDLDLKTDTGAMGLFVRQHPLPW
;
A
#
# COMPACT_ATOMS: atom_id res chain seq x y z
N MET A 1 64.24 24.45 0.82
CA MET A 1 63.64 23.25 1.44
C MET A 1 62.97 23.65 2.74
N SER A 2 61.65 23.77 2.74
CA SER A 2 60.73 23.50 3.86
C SER A 2 59.31 23.94 3.42
N PRO A 3 58.25 23.14 3.67
CA PRO A 3 56.96 23.30 3.01
C PRO A 3 55.95 24.10 3.83
N THR A 4 55.15 24.89 3.12
CA THR A 4 53.88 25.48 3.55
C THR A 4 52.90 24.38 3.94
N ARG A 5 52.44 24.40 5.20
CA ARG A 5 51.42 23.49 5.72
C ARG A 5 50.02 23.92 5.24
N THR A 6 49.44 23.10 4.37
CA THR A 6 48.02 23.11 4.01
C THR A 6 47.18 22.71 5.22
N CYS A 7 46.31 23.60 5.70
CA CYS A 7 45.28 23.23 6.67
C CYS A 7 44.15 22.51 5.94
N ILE A 8 44.06 21.19 6.12
CA ILE A 8 42.87 20.40 5.77
C ILE A 8 41.85 20.65 6.87
N ALA A 9 40.80 21.42 6.56
CA ALA A 9 39.61 21.49 7.38
C ALA A 9 38.82 20.19 7.20
N LEU A 10 38.92 19.29 8.17
CA LEU A 10 38.00 18.16 8.34
C LEU A 10 36.61 18.72 8.68
N ILE A 11 35.74 18.77 7.68
CA ILE A 11 34.30 18.92 7.90
C ILE A 11 33.81 17.57 8.39
N ALA A 12 33.68 17.43 9.71
CA ALA A 12 32.96 16.32 10.33
C ALA A 12 31.47 16.47 9.96
N LEU A 13 31.08 15.80 8.88
CA LEU A 13 29.69 15.61 8.51
C LEU A 13 29.06 14.72 9.59
N ALA A 14 28.26 15.32 10.47
CA ALA A 14 27.46 14.60 11.45
C ALA A 14 26.37 13.80 10.71
N LEU A 15 26.73 12.61 10.26
CA LEU A 15 25.78 11.53 9.96
C LEU A 15 25.15 11.14 11.31
N LEU A 16 23.98 11.68 11.62
CA LEU A 16 23.14 11.08 12.65
C LEU A 16 22.58 9.80 12.04
N PRO A 17 22.96 8.59 12.53
CA PRO A 17 22.18 7.41 12.22
C PRO A 17 20.77 7.65 12.78
N VAL A 18 19.76 7.49 11.93
CA VAL A 18 18.39 7.23 12.38
C VAL A 18 18.47 5.91 13.13
N THR A 19 18.75 5.98 14.42
CA THR A 19 18.64 4.83 15.31
C THR A 19 17.15 4.61 15.47
N ALA A 20 16.64 3.55 14.84
CA ALA A 20 15.31 3.06 15.17
C ALA A 20 15.28 2.87 16.69
N THR A 21 14.44 3.63 17.39
CA THR A 21 14.23 3.45 18.82
C THR A 21 13.76 2.01 19.01
N ALA A 22 14.49 1.22 19.79
CA ALA A 22 14.09 -0.15 20.09
C ALA A 22 12.69 -0.12 20.74
N GLN A 23 11.71 -0.68 20.05
CA GLN A 23 10.34 -0.80 20.55
C GLN A 23 10.36 -1.54 21.89
N THR A 24 9.66 -1.02 22.88
CA THR A 24 9.48 -1.73 24.15
C THR A 24 8.59 -2.93 23.89
N PRO A 25 9.01 -4.18 24.22
CA PRO A 25 8.19 -5.36 24.02
C PRO A 25 6.83 -5.21 24.71
N ARG A 26 5.75 -5.56 24.00
CA ARG A 26 4.40 -5.52 24.55
C ARG A 26 4.19 -6.71 25.49
N SER A 27 3.39 -6.48 26.53
CA SER A 27 3.01 -7.58 27.44
C SER A 27 2.17 -8.64 26.68
N PRO A 28 2.31 -9.94 27.02
CA PRO A 28 1.51 -11.02 26.45
C PRO A 28 -0.01 -10.77 26.47
N ALA A 29 -0.53 -10.20 27.56
CA ALA A 29 -1.96 -9.92 27.70
C ALA A 29 -2.45 -8.82 26.73
N LYS A 30 -1.65 -7.75 26.52
CA LYS A 30 -1.96 -6.72 25.52
C LYS A 30 -1.93 -7.31 24.09
N LEU A 31 -0.92 -8.13 23.78
CA LEU A 31 -0.80 -8.81 22.48
C LEU A 31 -1.98 -9.75 22.20
N PHE A 32 -2.36 -10.58 23.18
CA PHE A 32 -3.46 -11.52 23.03
C PHE A 32 -4.80 -10.78 22.82
N ALA A 33 -5.10 -9.76 23.63
CA ALA A 33 -6.35 -9.01 23.54
C ALA A 33 -6.53 -8.32 22.18
N ALA A 34 -5.43 -7.81 21.60
CA ALA A 34 -5.45 -7.15 20.30
C ALA A 34 -5.54 -8.14 19.13
N ALA A 35 -4.62 -9.10 19.05
CA ALA A 35 -4.43 -9.91 17.84
C ALA A 35 -5.16 -11.26 17.89
N CYS A 36 -5.11 -11.95 19.02
CA CYS A 36 -5.53 -13.36 19.11
C CYS A 36 -6.98 -13.53 19.59
N ALA A 37 -7.42 -12.71 20.55
CA ALA A 37 -8.72 -12.83 21.21
C ALA A 37 -9.90 -12.70 20.24
N THR A 38 -9.72 -11.97 19.14
CA THR A 38 -10.70 -11.83 18.07
C THR A 38 -11.17 -13.17 17.50
N CYS A 39 -10.27 -14.17 17.41
CA CYS A 39 -10.59 -15.51 16.93
C CYS A 39 -10.63 -16.55 18.06
N HIS A 40 -9.81 -16.36 19.10
CA HIS A 40 -9.66 -17.31 20.20
C HIS A 40 -10.56 -16.99 21.41
N GLY A 41 -11.36 -15.93 21.39
CA GLY A 41 -12.15 -15.47 22.53
C GLY A 41 -11.33 -14.66 23.53
N ALA A 42 -11.99 -13.77 24.27
CA ALA A 42 -11.39 -12.99 25.35
C ALA A 42 -10.80 -13.88 26.46
N ASP A 43 -11.36 -15.08 26.62
CA ASP A 43 -10.88 -16.10 27.56
C ASP A 43 -10.04 -17.20 26.90
N GLY A 44 -9.76 -17.15 25.59
CA GLY A 44 -8.92 -18.13 24.89
C GLY A 44 -9.57 -19.48 24.59
N ARG A 45 -10.91 -19.59 24.69
CA ARG A 45 -11.65 -20.84 24.48
C ARG A 45 -12.06 -21.17 23.04
N GLY A 46 -11.77 -20.26 22.11
CA GLY A 46 -12.09 -20.42 20.69
C GLY A 46 -13.33 -19.65 20.25
N GLY A 47 -13.37 -19.33 18.96
CA GLY A 47 -14.42 -18.55 18.30
C GLY A 47 -14.45 -18.82 16.79
N PRO A 48 -15.36 -18.15 16.06
CA PRO A 48 -15.50 -18.30 14.61
C PRO A 48 -14.24 -17.83 13.87
N SER A 49 -14.14 -18.21 12.59
CA SER A 49 -13.14 -17.63 11.70
C SER A 49 -13.38 -16.13 11.53
N TRP A 50 -12.33 -15.36 11.34
CA TRP A 50 -12.44 -13.94 10.96
C TRP A 50 -12.76 -13.77 9.46
N THR A 51 -12.49 -14.78 8.63
CA THR A 51 -12.86 -14.80 7.19
C THR A 51 -14.28 -15.30 6.93
N ASP A 52 -14.95 -15.84 7.94
CA ASP A 52 -16.36 -16.23 7.90
C ASP A 52 -17.00 -15.88 9.25
N THR A 53 -17.57 -14.68 9.31
CA THR A 53 -18.20 -14.11 10.51
C THR A 53 -19.68 -14.50 10.65
N GLY A 54 -20.17 -15.43 9.80
CA GLY A 54 -21.52 -15.93 9.89
C GLY A 54 -21.76 -16.60 11.24
N SER A 55 -22.94 -16.39 11.84
CA SER A 55 -23.33 -17.03 13.13
C SER A 55 -23.32 -18.57 13.12
N TRP A 56 -23.15 -19.18 11.95
CA TRP A 56 -23.04 -20.61 11.67
C TRP A 56 -21.59 -21.10 11.50
N ALA A 57 -20.59 -20.22 11.46
CA ALA A 57 -19.20 -20.60 11.28
C ALA A 57 -18.72 -21.45 12.49
N PRO A 58 -18.15 -22.65 12.25
CA PRO A 58 -17.69 -23.50 13.35
C PRO A 58 -16.54 -22.82 14.11
N PRO A 59 -16.37 -23.08 15.42
CA PRO A 59 -15.19 -22.64 16.13
C PRO A 59 -13.96 -23.32 15.53
N ILE A 60 -13.06 -22.54 14.92
CA ILE A 60 -11.86 -23.05 14.23
C ILE A 60 -10.63 -22.97 15.13
N ALA A 61 -10.65 -22.04 16.10
CA ALA A 61 -9.63 -21.89 17.11
C ALA A 61 -9.85 -22.90 18.26
N TYR A 62 -8.96 -23.89 18.41
CA TYR A 62 -8.94 -24.77 19.59
C TYR A 62 -8.27 -24.08 20.79
N GLY A 63 -8.58 -24.54 22.01
CA GLY A 63 -7.93 -24.04 23.23
C GLY A 63 -6.42 -24.30 23.22
N LEU A 64 -5.63 -23.27 23.51
CA LEU A 64 -4.15 -23.27 23.40
C LEU A 64 -3.43 -23.97 24.56
N THR A 65 -4.16 -24.58 25.50
CA THR A 65 -3.63 -25.07 26.77
C THR A 65 -3.23 -26.55 26.70
N SER A 66 -1.95 -26.84 26.48
CA SER A 66 -1.36 -28.14 26.85
C SER A 66 0.14 -28.01 27.15
N SER A 67 0.63 -28.72 28.17
CA SER A 67 1.98 -28.59 28.72
C SER A 67 3.02 -29.45 27.98
N GLN A 68 3.20 -29.25 26.67
CA GLN A 68 4.16 -30.02 25.87
C GLN A 68 5.05 -29.11 25.02
N THR A 69 6.37 -29.34 25.01
CA THR A 69 7.35 -28.57 24.21
C THR A 69 7.07 -28.64 22.71
N ALA A 70 6.59 -29.79 22.22
CA ALA A 70 6.14 -29.96 20.83
C ALA A 70 4.97 -29.03 20.47
N VAL A 71 4.17 -28.62 21.45
CA VAL A 71 3.07 -27.68 21.26
C VAL A 71 3.60 -26.24 21.23
N GLU A 72 4.62 -25.90 22.02
CA GLU A 72 5.23 -24.57 21.96
C GLU A 72 5.85 -24.28 20.58
N GLU A 73 6.64 -25.21 20.05
CA GLU A 73 7.24 -25.09 18.70
C GLU A 73 6.17 -25.03 17.61
N HIS A 74 5.12 -25.86 17.73
CA HIS A 74 4.00 -25.84 16.80
C HIS A 74 3.22 -24.51 16.83
N VAL A 75 2.95 -23.96 18.01
CA VAL A 75 2.26 -22.66 18.16
C VAL A 75 3.12 -21.54 17.59
N ARG A 76 4.43 -21.51 17.89
CA ARG A 76 5.34 -20.52 17.29
C ARG A 76 5.28 -20.60 15.78
N TRP A 77 5.36 -21.82 15.22
CA TRP A 77 5.29 -22.02 13.79
C TRP A 77 3.96 -21.56 13.18
N GLN A 78 2.82 -21.89 13.79
CA GLN A 78 1.51 -21.47 13.29
C GLN A 78 1.29 -19.96 13.41
N VAL A 79 1.70 -19.31 14.50
CA VAL A 79 1.64 -17.85 14.63
C VAL A 79 2.45 -17.19 13.51
N ARG A 80 3.59 -17.78 13.14
CA ARG A 80 4.47 -17.25 12.11
C ARG A 80 4.01 -17.49 10.67
N ASN A 81 3.43 -18.65 10.38
CA ASN A 81 3.16 -19.10 9.01
C ASN A 81 1.67 -19.26 8.70
N GLY A 82 0.80 -19.12 9.71
CA GLY A 82 -0.62 -19.47 9.62
C GLY A 82 -0.87 -20.97 9.73
N ALA A 83 -2.12 -21.38 9.50
CA ALA A 83 -2.51 -22.79 9.55
C ALA A 83 -2.10 -23.51 8.26
N TYR A 84 -1.62 -24.75 8.38
CA TYR A 84 -1.33 -25.63 7.25
C TYR A 84 -2.22 -26.86 7.29
N LEU A 85 -2.77 -27.19 6.13
CA LEU A 85 -3.54 -28.40 5.88
C LEU A 85 -2.83 -29.23 4.81
N VAL A 86 -3.24 -30.50 4.64
CA VAL A 86 -2.66 -31.39 3.64
C VAL A 86 -2.73 -30.71 2.26
N GLY A 87 -1.55 -30.36 1.71
CA GLY A 87 -1.41 -29.71 0.41
C GLY A 87 -1.11 -28.20 0.43
N GLY A 88 -1.11 -27.52 1.60
CA GLY A 88 -0.64 -26.13 1.69
C GLY A 88 -1.27 -25.28 2.80
N PHE A 89 -1.02 -23.96 2.75
CA PHE A 89 -1.48 -23.00 3.76
C PHE A 89 -2.98 -22.67 3.62
N ASP A 90 -3.67 -22.68 4.76
CA ASP A 90 -5.09 -22.35 4.88
C ASP A 90 -5.30 -20.84 5.11
N PHE A 91 -6.46 -20.31 4.72
CA PHE A 91 -6.77 -18.88 4.78
C PHE A 91 -7.35 -18.41 6.13
N ARG A 92 -7.70 -19.32 7.03
CA ARG A 92 -8.51 -19.02 8.23
C ARG A 92 -7.67 -18.68 9.45
N MET A 93 -6.40 -19.05 9.50
CA MET A 93 -5.47 -18.57 10.52
C MET A 93 -4.43 -17.64 9.87
N PRO A 94 -4.35 -16.37 10.29
CA PRO A 94 -3.36 -15.44 9.75
C PRO A 94 -1.95 -15.79 10.22
N ALA A 95 -0.97 -15.18 9.57
CA ALA A 95 0.44 -15.27 9.90
C ALA A 95 0.93 -13.91 10.42
N PHE A 96 1.71 -13.92 11.49
CA PHE A 96 2.28 -12.74 12.13
C PHE A 96 3.81 -12.78 12.04
N GLY A 97 4.36 -11.88 11.24
CA GLY A 97 5.81 -11.75 11.04
C GLY A 97 6.53 -11.14 12.23
N LEU A 98 7.86 -11.11 12.17
CA LEU A 98 8.74 -10.48 13.17
C LEU A 98 8.44 -8.98 13.35
N GLU A 99 8.03 -8.33 12.27
CA GLU A 99 7.58 -6.94 12.21
C GLU A 99 6.31 -6.66 13.03
N VAL A 100 5.48 -7.68 13.29
CA VAL A 100 4.20 -7.53 14.00
C VAL A 100 4.31 -8.08 15.42
N ILE A 101 5.00 -9.20 15.61
CA ILE A 101 5.27 -9.81 16.92
C ILE A 101 6.75 -10.22 16.92
N SER A 102 7.60 -9.60 17.73
CA SER A 102 9.01 -10.00 17.81
C SER A 102 9.16 -11.41 18.40
N ASP A 103 10.33 -12.04 18.25
CA ASP A 103 10.56 -13.37 18.86
C ASP A 103 10.49 -13.35 20.38
N VAL A 104 10.97 -12.26 21.00
CA VAL A 104 10.85 -12.05 22.45
C VAL A 104 9.38 -12.00 22.87
N GLU A 105 8.55 -11.25 22.14
CA GLU A 105 7.11 -11.16 22.41
C GLU A 105 6.41 -12.50 22.17
N LEU A 106 6.77 -13.23 21.12
CA LEU A 106 6.20 -14.53 20.81
C LEU A 106 6.55 -15.57 21.88
N ASP A 107 7.79 -15.59 22.35
CA ASP A 107 8.22 -16.48 23.43
C ASP A 107 7.47 -16.18 24.74
N GLN A 108 7.36 -14.89 25.09
CA GLN A 108 6.59 -14.47 26.27
C GLN A 108 5.10 -14.80 26.12
N LEU A 109 4.53 -14.63 24.92
CA LEU A 109 3.14 -14.98 24.63
C LEU A 109 2.90 -16.48 24.76
N VAL A 110 3.75 -17.32 24.18
CA VAL A 110 3.64 -18.79 24.26
C VAL A 110 3.79 -19.26 25.70
N GLN A 111 4.79 -18.75 26.44
CA GLN A 111 4.94 -19.08 27.86
C GLN A 111 3.70 -18.67 28.67
N TRP A 112 3.17 -17.47 28.41
CA TRP A 112 1.96 -17.02 29.08
C TRP A 112 0.74 -17.89 28.72
N LEU A 113 0.56 -18.28 27.46
CA LEU A 113 -0.54 -19.16 27.03
C LEU A 113 -0.48 -20.56 27.66
N VAL A 114 0.73 -21.12 27.77
CA VAL A 114 0.93 -22.49 28.27
C VAL A 114 0.93 -22.55 29.80
N TYR A 115 1.42 -21.51 30.47
CA TYR A 115 1.69 -21.53 31.91
C TYR A 115 0.89 -20.49 32.74
N ALA A 116 0.00 -19.69 32.14
CA ALA A 116 -0.81 -18.73 32.90
C ALA A 116 -1.72 -19.44 33.93
N PRO A 117 -1.91 -18.82 35.13
CA PRO A 117 -2.86 -19.32 36.10
C PRO A 117 -4.30 -19.23 35.55
N PRO A 118 -5.15 -20.24 35.80
CA PRO A 118 -6.52 -20.27 35.26
C PRO A 118 -7.38 -19.12 35.77
N VAL A 119 -8.27 -18.61 34.91
CA VAL A 119 -9.24 -17.57 35.28
C VAL A 119 -10.59 -18.20 35.69
N GLY A 120 -11.02 -17.95 36.93
CA GLY A 120 -12.37 -18.26 37.44
C GLY A 120 -12.50 -19.53 38.30
N ALA A 121 -13.42 -19.48 39.27
CA ALA A 121 -13.61 -20.51 40.30
C ALA A 121 -14.35 -21.79 39.84
N ALA A 122 -14.92 -21.82 38.63
CA ALA A 122 -15.76 -22.93 38.17
C ALA A 122 -15.02 -23.96 37.30
N HIS A 123 -13.90 -23.61 36.67
CA HIS A 123 -13.14 -24.52 35.80
C HIS A 123 -11.63 -24.20 35.85
N PRO A 124 -10.86 -24.84 36.74
CA PRO A 124 -9.49 -24.47 37.08
C PRO A 124 -8.44 -24.83 36.00
N GLN A 125 -8.77 -24.85 34.71
CA GLN A 125 -7.82 -25.26 33.66
C GLN A 125 -7.82 -24.47 32.34
N LEU A 126 -8.74 -23.54 32.03
CA LEU A 126 -8.93 -23.15 30.62
C LEU A 126 -9.30 -21.67 30.41
N GLY A 127 -8.37 -20.75 30.67
CA GLY A 127 -8.51 -19.40 30.10
C GLY A 127 -7.38 -18.42 30.42
N VAL A 128 -7.27 -17.38 29.62
CA VAL A 128 -6.22 -16.35 29.72
C VAL A 128 -6.73 -15.06 30.39
N PRO A 129 -5.94 -14.41 31.27
CA PRO A 129 -6.36 -13.16 31.91
C PRO A 129 -6.35 -11.97 30.96
N ALA A 130 -7.34 -11.07 31.07
CA ALA A 130 -7.34 -9.81 30.34
C ALA A 130 -6.19 -8.89 30.79
N PRO A 131 -5.69 -7.98 29.93
CA PRO A 131 -4.74 -6.96 30.34
C PRO A 131 -5.34 -6.05 31.43
N PRO A 132 -4.56 -5.65 32.46
CA PRO A 132 -5.01 -4.70 33.47
C PRO A 132 -5.47 -3.38 32.84
N VAL A 133 -6.58 -2.84 33.33
CA VAL A 133 -7.08 -1.53 32.88
C VAL A 133 -6.17 -0.43 33.46
N PRO A 134 -5.65 0.50 32.63
CA PRO A 134 -4.85 1.63 33.13
C PRO A 134 -5.59 2.50 34.14
N GLN A 135 -4.84 3.18 35.01
CA GLN A 135 -5.42 4.17 35.93
C GLN A 135 -5.75 5.45 35.17
N GLY A 136 -6.91 6.04 35.48
CA GLY A 136 -7.36 7.30 34.87
C GLY A 136 -8.66 7.14 34.09
N ARG A 137 -8.92 8.08 33.19
CA ARG A 137 -10.11 8.07 32.31
C ARG A 137 -9.70 7.64 30.90
N ALA A 138 -10.45 6.72 30.32
CA ALA A 138 -10.26 6.34 28.93
C ALA A 138 -10.92 7.36 27.99
N ILE A 139 -10.21 7.74 26.93
CA ILE A 139 -10.78 8.26 25.69
C ILE A 139 -10.88 7.09 24.71
N VAL A 140 -12.06 6.87 24.14
CA VAL A 140 -12.23 5.79 23.17
C VAL A 140 -11.81 6.28 21.80
N LEU A 141 -10.94 5.52 21.15
CA LEU A 141 -10.58 5.67 19.74
C LEU A 141 -11.06 4.46 18.96
N GLU A 142 -12.05 4.64 18.10
CA GLU A 142 -12.54 3.60 17.20
C GLU A 142 -11.77 3.61 15.88
N ILE A 143 -11.35 2.43 15.42
CA ILE A 143 -10.82 2.22 14.08
C ILE A 143 -11.92 1.67 13.19
N LEU A 144 -12.09 2.25 12.01
CA LEU A 144 -13.12 1.93 11.03
C LEU A 144 -12.46 1.48 9.72
N ASP A 145 -13.13 0.63 8.96
CA ASP A 145 -12.69 0.31 7.59
C ASP A 145 -13.03 1.42 6.58
N GLU A 146 -13.73 2.45 7.03
CA GLU A 146 -14.25 3.55 6.23
C GLU A 146 -13.81 4.92 6.74
N ALA A 147 -13.79 5.92 5.86
CA ALA A 147 -13.44 7.28 6.23
C ALA A 147 -14.56 7.94 7.07
N PRO A 148 -14.22 8.64 8.18
CA PRO A 148 -12.89 8.76 8.77
C PRO A 148 -12.44 7.46 9.42
N TRP A 149 -11.25 6.99 9.06
CA TRP A 149 -10.70 5.68 9.47
C TRP A 149 -10.44 5.54 10.96
N TYR A 150 -10.23 6.65 11.63
CA TYR A 150 -10.17 6.74 13.08
C TYR A 150 -11.20 7.75 13.53
N ARG A 151 -11.87 7.41 14.63
CA ARG A 151 -12.89 8.25 15.22
C ARG A 151 -12.83 8.19 16.75
N ASP A 152 -12.65 9.31 17.43
CA ASP A 152 -12.87 9.35 18.87
C ASP A 152 -14.38 9.39 19.22
N ASP A 153 -14.70 9.08 20.47
CA ASP A 153 -16.07 9.07 20.98
C ASP A 153 -16.65 10.45 21.32
N GLY A 154 -15.93 11.53 21.00
CA GLY A 154 -16.27 12.92 21.31
C GLY A 154 -16.15 13.27 22.79
N SER A 155 -15.49 12.42 23.58
CA SER A 155 -15.36 12.63 25.03
C SER A 155 -14.09 13.39 25.43
N ASP A 156 -13.24 13.77 24.48
CA ASP A 156 -12.01 14.53 24.71
C ASP A 156 -12.29 16.04 24.75
N THR A 157 -12.62 16.55 25.93
CA THR A 157 -13.11 17.92 26.12
C THR A 157 -12.11 19.04 25.82
N ARG A 158 -10.87 18.72 25.42
CA ARG A 158 -9.84 19.71 25.06
C ARG A 158 -9.72 19.95 23.56
N ASP A 159 -10.39 19.16 22.73
CA ASP A 159 -10.45 19.47 21.31
C ASP A 159 -11.36 20.69 21.09
N MET A 160 -10.74 21.82 20.74
CA MET A 160 -11.45 23.08 20.50
C MET A 160 -12.35 23.03 19.27
N ASP A 161 -12.03 22.17 18.31
CA ASP A 161 -12.77 22.03 17.06
C ASP A 161 -13.79 20.88 17.12
N MET A 162 -13.78 20.08 18.21
CA MET A 162 -14.55 18.83 18.35
C MET A 162 -14.41 17.94 17.12
N ASP A 163 -13.20 17.90 16.56
CA ASP A 163 -12.87 17.14 15.37
C ASP A 163 -12.65 15.69 15.77
N THR A 164 -13.67 14.86 15.50
CA THR A 164 -13.67 13.46 15.93
C THR A 164 -12.57 12.59 15.29
N ARG A 165 -11.61 13.17 14.55
CA ARG A 165 -10.50 12.49 13.85
C ARG A 165 -9.17 12.63 14.60
N ARG A 166 -9.16 13.31 15.75
CA ARG A 166 -7.99 13.52 16.61
C ARG A 166 -8.35 13.24 18.06
N VAL A 167 -7.36 12.84 18.85
CA VAL A 167 -7.54 12.66 20.30
C VAL A 167 -6.72 13.71 21.03
N VAL A 168 -7.37 14.58 21.81
CA VAL A 168 -6.69 15.60 22.62
C VAL A 168 -6.81 15.26 24.11
N LEU A 169 -5.77 14.61 24.65
CA LEU A 169 -5.76 14.12 26.02
C LEU A 169 -5.65 15.25 27.05
N SER A 170 -6.29 15.07 28.21
CA SER A 170 -6.10 15.83 29.44
C SER A 170 -5.19 15.09 30.42
N PRO A 171 -4.68 15.74 31.48
CA PRO A 171 -3.92 15.04 32.52
C PRO A 171 -4.73 13.90 33.16
N GLY A 172 -4.15 12.70 33.22
CA GLY A 172 -4.82 11.51 33.78
C GLY A 172 -5.72 10.76 32.79
N GLU A 173 -5.66 11.10 31.50
CA GLU A 173 -6.37 10.39 30.43
C GLU A 173 -5.43 9.45 29.66
N TYR A 174 -6.00 8.37 29.11
CA TYR A 174 -5.33 7.40 28.26
C TYR A 174 -6.26 7.00 27.11
N VAL A 175 -5.73 6.36 26.05
CA VAL A 175 -6.54 5.94 24.89
C VAL A 175 -6.89 4.45 25.00
N LYS A 176 -8.18 4.12 24.91
CA LYS A 176 -8.65 2.75 24.63
C LYS A 176 -9.00 2.66 23.15
N VAL A 177 -8.19 1.93 22.41
CA VAL A 177 -8.39 1.71 20.97
C VAL A 177 -9.30 0.51 20.77
N TYR A 178 -10.37 0.67 19.99
CA TYR A 178 -11.28 -0.38 19.57
C TYR A 178 -11.27 -0.51 18.06
N ASN A 179 -11.00 -1.70 17.52
CA ASN A 179 -11.18 -1.91 16.09
C ASN A 179 -12.62 -2.32 15.78
N ARG A 180 -13.40 -1.42 15.17
CA ARG A 180 -14.76 -1.66 14.67
C ARG A 180 -14.78 -2.09 13.20
N GLY A 181 -13.66 -1.97 12.50
CA GLY A 181 -13.42 -2.54 11.18
C GLY A 181 -13.32 -4.06 11.21
N LYS A 182 -13.77 -4.71 10.13
CA LYS A 182 -13.71 -6.16 9.91
C LYS A 182 -12.28 -6.64 9.62
N THR A 183 -11.41 -5.80 9.05
CA THR A 183 -9.99 -6.14 8.83
C THR A 183 -9.14 -5.79 10.05
N TRP A 184 -7.86 -6.18 10.04
CA TRP A 184 -6.90 -5.79 11.09
C TRP A 184 -6.36 -4.39 10.87
N HIS A 185 -6.19 -3.67 11.98
CA HIS A 185 -5.63 -2.32 11.99
C HIS A 185 -4.66 -2.12 13.14
N THR A 186 -3.88 -1.04 13.11
CA THR A 186 -2.95 -0.69 14.18
C THR A 186 -3.07 0.77 14.57
N VAL A 187 -2.42 1.17 15.67
CA VAL A 187 -2.11 2.58 15.99
C VAL A 187 -0.61 2.64 16.27
N SER A 188 0.18 2.89 15.24
CA SER A 188 1.63 2.72 15.29
C SER A 188 2.37 3.97 14.79
N ASN A 189 3.57 4.18 15.31
CA ASN A 189 4.58 5.10 14.78
C ASN A 189 5.97 4.60 15.19
N SER A 190 6.70 4.04 14.21
CA SER A 190 8.04 3.46 14.42
C SER A 190 9.10 4.49 14.84
N ALA A 191 8.98 5.76 14.42
CA ALA A 191 9.90 6.82 14.83
C ALA A 191 9.70 7.23 16.30
N LEU A 192 8.53 6.97 16.86
CA LEU A 192 8.17 7.23 18.25
C LEU A 192 8.22 5.97 19.13
N GLY A 193 8.60 4.81 18.55
CA GLY A 193 8.69 3.54 19.27
C GLY A 193 7.34 2.94 19.68
N VAL A 194 6.23 3.39 19.07
CA VAL A 194 4.88 2.92 19.39
C VAL A 194 4.39 1.97 18.32
N ASP A 195 3.91 0.80 18.71
CA ASP A 195 3.22 -0.11 17.80
C ASP A 195 2.26 -1.02 18.58
N THR A 196 0.96 -0.88 18.33
CA THR A 196 -0.06 -1.74 18.96
C THR A 196 -0.06 -3.16 18.40
N GLY A 197 0.57 -3.37 17.24
CA GLY A 197 0.37 -4.59 16.45
C GLY A 197 -1.04 -4.64 15.88
N PHE A 198 -1.37 -5.76 15.26
CA PHE A 198 -2.66 -5.96 14.58
C PHE A 198 -3.78 -6.15 15.61
N ILE A 199 -4.68 -5.18 15.66
CA ILE A 199 -5.91 -5.19 16.46
C ILE A 199 -7.02 -5.77 15.57
N GLY A 200 -7.63 -6.90 15.95
CA GLY A 200 -8.68 -7.55 15.16
C GLY A 200 -10.08 -6.98 15.41
N TYR A 201 -11.06 -7.44 14.63
CA TYR A 201 -12.44 -6.95 14.70
C TYR A 201 -13.10 -7.19 16.07
N SER A 202 -13.41 -6.12 16.78
CA SER A 202 -13.97 -6.17 18.15
C SER A 202 -15.35 -6.84 18.25
N ASN A 203 -16.13 -6.88 17.18
CA ASN A 203 -17.44 -7.54 17.18
C ASN A 203 -17.42 -8.93 16.54
N ASN A 204 -16.24 -9.52 16.28
CA ASN A 204 -16.14 -10.86 15.69
C ASN A 204 -16.77 -11.94 16.59
N ILE A 205 -16.72 -11.73 17.91
CA ILE A 205 -17.33 -12.62 18.90
C ILE A 205 -18.36 -11.83 19.70
N PRO A 206 -19.65 -11.88 19.33
CA PRO A 206 -20.70 -11.14 20.00
C PRO A 206 -20.72 -11.38 21.51
N GLY A 207 -20.69 -10.30 22.29
CA GLY A 207 -20.76 -10.35 23.75
C GLY A 207 -19.42 -10.54 24.49
N GLN A 208 -18.29 -10.57 23.79
CA GLN A 208 -16.96 -10.58 24.40
C GLN A 208 -16.19 -9.28 24.10
N ASP A 209 -15.39 -8.78 25.06
CA ASP A 209 -14.47 -7.64 24.85
C ASP A 209 -13.20 -8.18 24.17
N VAL A 210 -13.13 -8.07 22.83
CA VAL A 210 -12.00 -8.51 21.99
C VAL A 210 -11.59 -7.38 21.04
N GLY A 211 -10.43 -7.49 20.39
CA GLY A 211 -10.05 -6.54 19.34
C GLY A 211 -9.82 -5.12 19.85
N TYR A 212 -9.12 -4.99 20.98
CA TYR A 212 -8.83 -3.71 21.61
C TYR A 212 -7.38 -3.62 22.10
N TYR A 213 -6.91 -2.38 22.32
CA TYR A 213 -5.58 -2.09 22.88
C TYR A 213 -5.62 -0.87 23.81
N TYR A 214 -4.79 -0.85 24.86
CA TYR A 214 -4.62 0.30 25.76
C TYR A 214 -3.31 1.02 25.48
N LEU A 215 -3.41 2.29 25.06
CA LEU A 215 -2.28 3.22 24.94
C LEU A 215 -2.27 4.16 26.14
N GLU A 216 -1.32 3.95 27.03
CA GLU A 216 -1.10 4.78 28.22
C GLU A 216 -0.35 6.06 27.84
N ALA A 217 -0.45 7.12 28.65
CA ALA A 217 0.28 8.36 28.38
C ALA A 217 1.80 8.15 28.29
N THR A 218 2.34 7.15 28.98
CA THR A 218 3.75 6.73 28.91
C THR A 218 4.11 5.96 27.64
N ASP A 219 3.11 5.40 26.96
CA ASP A 219 3.29 4.73 25.67
C ASP A 219 3.35 5.75 24.53
N LEU A 220 2.92 6.99 24.75
CA LEU A 220 2.83 8.04 23.72
C LEU A 220 4.03 8.99 23.81
N ALA A 221 4.50 9.46 22.66
CA ALA A 221 5.51 10.51 22.65
C ALA A 221 4.85 11.85 22.99
N ASP A 222 5.57 12.70 23.72
CA ASP A 222 5.07 14.02 24.07
C ASP A 222 4.91 14.90 22.82
N GLY A 223 3.85 15.70 22.77
CA GLY A 223 3.57 16.62 21.67
C GLY A 223 2.25 16.37 20.96
N ASP A 224 2.19 16.97 19.78
CA ASP A 224 1.19 16.72 18.75
C ASP A 224 1.78 15.71 17.76
N GLN A 225 1.36 14.45 17.85
CA GLN A 225 2.01 13.35 17.16
C GLN A 225 1.02 12.59 16.27
N ARG A 226 1.52 12.13 15.12
CA ARG A 226 0.76 11.27 14.20
C ARG A 226 1.00 9.80 14.52
N TYR A 227 -0.08 9.03 14.50
CA TYR A 227 -0.06 7.57 14.49
C TYR A 227 -0.82 7.07 13.26
N TYR A 228 -0.52 5.85 12.82
CA TYR A 228 -1.10 5.28 11.61
C TYR A 228 -1.29 3.77 11.70
N CYS A 229 -2.11 3.22 10.80
CA CYS A 229 -2.21 1.78 10.61
C CYS A 229 -0.99 1.29 9.80
N ALA A 230 -0.21 0.35 10.32
CA ALA A 230 0.95 -0.19 9.62
C ALA A 230 0.55 -0.99 8.36
N LEU A 231 -0.62 -1.64 8.38
CA LEU A 231 -1.19 -2.32 7.20
C LEU A 231 -1.71 -1.34 6.16
N HIS A 232 -2.24 -0.20 6.61
CA HIS A 232 -2.83 0.85 5.78
C HIS A 232 -2.21 2.20 6.13
N PRO A 233 -0.97 2.50 5.71
CA PRO A 233 -0.20 3.67 6.21
C PRO A 233 -0.84 5.06 6.04
N TYR A 234 -1.94 5.14 5.29
CA TYR A 234 -2.73 6.35 5.06
C TYR A 234 -3.86 6.54 6.06
N MET A 235 -4.29 5.48 6.73
CA MET A 235 -5.16 5.61 7.88
C MET A 235 -4.33 6.26 8.98
N GLN A 236 -4.72 7.45 9.39
CA GLN A 236 -3.97 8.26 10.35
C GLN A 236 -4.88 8.82 11.42
N VAL A 237 -4.32 8.97 12.61
CA VAL A 237 -4.91 9.68 13.73
C VAL A 237 -3.88 10.61 14.34
N GLN A 238 -4.32 11.80 14.73
CA GLN A 238 -3.54 12.73 15.53
C GLN A 238 -3.82 12.43 17.00
N ILE A 239 -2.77 12.28 17.81
CA ILE A 239 -2.89 12.18 19.26
C ILE A 239 -2.05 13.29 19.88
N VAL A 240 -2.71 14.18 20.61
CA VAL A 240 -2.12 15.36 21.25
C VAL A 240 -2.04 15.11 22.75
N THR A 241 -0.83 15.14 23.31
CA THR A 241 -0.62 14.98 24.75
C THR A 241 -1.08 16.22 25.52
N ALA A 242 -1.32 16.04 26.82
CA ALA A 242 -1.96 17.04 27.68
C ALA A 242 -1.26 18.41 27.75
N ALA A 243 0.00 18.53 27.36
CA ALA A 243 0.73 19.80 27.37
C ALA A 243 0.58 20.64 26.07
N HIS A 244 -0.08 20.09 25.04
CA HIS A 244 -0.07 20.66 23.70
C HIS A 244 -1.48 20.96 23.17
N MET A 245 -1.55 21.79 22.13
CA MET A 245 -2.78 22.13 21.39
C MET A 245 -2.51 21.90 19.90
N PRO A 246 -3.48 21.37 19.14
CA PRO A 246 -3.28 21.10 17.73
C PRO A 246 -3.26 22.38 16.88
N MET A 247 -2.62 22.33 15.71
CA MET A 247 -2.71 23.38 14.69
C MET A 247 -4.03 23.31 13.89
N GLY A 248 -4.38 24.42 13.25
CA GLY A 248 -5.53 24.50 12.34
C GLY A 248 -5.23 23.83 11.00
N LEU A 249 -6.25 23.22 10.39
CA LEU A 249 -6.08 22.41 9.18
C LEU A 249 -5.98 23.22 7.90
N THR A 250 -5.34 22.64 6.89
CA THR A 250 -5.24 23.19 5.52
C THR A 250 -5.88 22.25 4.51
N HIS A 251 -6.74 22.74 3.63
CA HIS A 251 -7.21 21.98 2.48
C HIS A 251 -6.53 22.46 1.20
N VAL A 252 -6.09 21.53 0.35
CA VAL A 252 -5.49 21.83 -0.96
C VAL A 252 -6.02 20.90 -2.04
N SER A 253 -6.25 21.43 -3.23
CA SER A 253 -6.68 20.63 -4.39
C SER A 253 -6.22 21.28 -5.70
N LYS A 254 -5.69 20.48 -6.63
CA LYS A 254 -5.30 20.96 -7.94
C LYS A 254 -6.54 21.18 -8.81
N LEU A 255 -6.57 22.29 -9.55
CA LEU A 255 -7.62 22.51 -10.54
C LEU A 255 -7.44 21.54 -11.73
N PRO A 256 -8.45 20.71 -12.06
CA PRO A 256 -8.34 19.72 -13.11
C PRO A 256 -8.30 20.34 -14.51
N LEU A 257 -7.56 19.69 -15.41
CA LEU A 257 -7.56 19.98 -16.84
C LEU A 257 -8.76 19.32 -17.54
N PRO A 258 -9.18 19.81 -18.72
CA PRO A 258 -10.10 19.08 -19.57
C PRO A 258 -9.51 17.72 -20.00
N PRO A 259 -10.35 16.74 -20.38
CA PRO A 259 -9.88 15.46 -20.91
C PRO A 259 -8.93 15.60 -22.10
N PRO A 260 -8.02 14.62 -22.32
CA PRO A 260 -7.07 14.66 -23.41
C PRO A 260 -7.76 14.75 -24.79
N ARG A 261 -7.20 15.57 -25.67
CA ARG A 261 -7.70 15.69 -27.06
C ARG A 261 -7.43 14.45 -27.90
N LEU A 262 -6.30 13.78 -27.64
CA LEU A 262 -5.95 12.52 -28.31
C LEU A 262 -6.58 11.37 -27.57
N LYS A 263 -7.05 10.38 -28.32
CA LYS A 263 -7.73 9.19 -27.83
C LYS A 263 -6.73 8.11 -27.43
N GLY A 264 -7.11 7.24 -26.51
CA GLY A 264 -6.43 5.98 -26.24
C GLY A 264 -7.12 4.80 -26.94
N LEU A 265 -6.71 3.59 -26.55
CA LEU A 265 -7.33 2.32 -26.94
C LEU A 265 -7.66 1.50 -25.70
N GLY A 266 -8.83 0.87 -25.71
CA GLY A 266 -9.29 0.02 -24.62
C GLY A 266 -10.11 0.77 -23.56
N GLU A 267 -10.23 0.15 -22.41
CA GLU A 267 -10.97 0.64 -21.25
C GLU A 267 -10.00 0.90 -20.10
N LEU A 268 -10.12 2.07 -19.48
CA LEU A 268 -9.44 2.41 -18.25
C LEU A 268 -10.37 2.12 -17.07
N TRP A 269 -9.99 1.20 -16.19
CA TRP A 269 -10.75 0.82 -15.01
C TRP A 269 -10.09 1.41 -13.76
N VAL A 270 -10.88 2.10 -12.92
CA VAL A 270 -10.39 2.90 -11.79
C VAL A 270 -11.16 2.55 -10.52
N GLY A 271 -10.47 2.03 -9.51
CA GLY A 271 -11.03 1.76 -8.18
C GLY A 271 -11.22 3.04 -7.38
N LEU A 272 -12.43 3.24 -6.87
CA LEU A 272 -12.84 4.38 -6.04
C LEU A 272 -12.95 3.90 -4.59
N GLN A 273 -11.84 4.03 -3.86
CA GLN A 273 -11.61 3.36 -2.59
C GLN A 273 -12.46 3.90 -1.42
N THR A 274 -12.80 5.18 -1.44
CA THR A 274 -13.56 5.83 -0.36
C THR A 274 -14.97 6.21 -0.77
N PHE A 275 -15.43 5.73 -1.94
CA PHE A 275 -16.76 6.05 -2.44
C PHE A 275 -17.84 5.38 -1.57
N ALA A 276 -18.61 6.19 -0.85
CA ALA A 276 -19.54 5.69 0.15
C ALA A 276 -20.96 5.45 -0.40
N TYR A 277 -21.58 4.36 0.07
CA TYR A 277 -23.00 4.06 -0.15
C TYR A 277 -23.71 3.90 1.19
N ALA A 278 -24.92 4.45 1.31
CA ALA A 278 -25.71 4.28 2.51
C ALA A 278 -25.98 2.78 2.78
N GLY A 279 -25.48 2.26 3.90
CA GLY A 279 -25.74 0.89 4.34
C GLY A 279 -25.00 -0.21 3.56
N ALA A 280 -24.00 0.12 2.76
CA ALA A 280 -23.17 -0.84 2.03
C ALA A 280 -21.67 -0.53 2.20
N PRO A 281 -20.77 -1.51 1.96
CA PRO A 281 -19.34 -1.25 1.96
C PRO A 281 -18.95 -0.10 1.02
N ASN A 282 -17.92 0.65 1.40
CA ASN A 282 -17.43 1.77 0.60
C ASN A 282 -16.60 1.25 -0.56
N GLY A 283 -17.04 1.46 -1.79
CA GLY A 283 -16.30 0.99 -2.94
C GLY A 283 -17.09 1.06 -4.22
N ALA A 284 -16.47 1.61 -5.25
CA ALA A 284 -17.01 1.61 -6.60
C ALA A 284 -15.87 1.52 -7.60
N VAL A 285 -16.22 1.32 -8.86
CA VAL A 285 -15.27 1.39 -9.98
C VAL A 285 -15.83 2.29 -11.07
N ASP A 286 -15.00 3.17 -11.60
CA ASP A 286 -15.29 3.88 -12.84
C ASP A 286 -14.54 3.24 -14.01
N VAL A 287 -15.23 3.11 -15.13
CA VAL A 287 -14.66 2.63 -16.39
C VAL A 287 -14.76 3.73 -17.43
N PHE A 288 -13.64 4.13 -18.01
CA PHE A 288 -13.59 5.07 -19.12
C PHE A 288 -13.28 4.35 -20.43
N ASP A 289 -14.09 4.59 -21.46
CA ASP A 289 -13.73 4.22 -22.84
C ASP A 289 -12.65 5.20 -23.32
N ALA A 290 -11.46 4.71 -23.65
CA ALA A 290 -10.36 5.59 -24.04
C ALA A 290 -10.56 6.25 -25.43
N GLN A 291 -11.55 5.81 -26.22
CA GLN A 291 -11.85 6.36 -27.54
C GLN A 291 -12.67 7.65 -27.48
N ASP A 292 -13.46 7.86 -26.44
CA ASP A 292 -14.29 9.07 -26.31
C ASP A 292 -14.34 9.64 -24.88
N TRP A 293 -13.64 8.98 -23.95
CA TRP A 293 -13.61 9.30 -22.52
C TRP A 293 -14.98 9.23 -21.84
N SER A 294 -15.94 8.51 -22.44
CA SER A 294 -17.22 8.22 -21.81
C SER A 294 -17.02 7.34 -20.57
N ARG A 295 -17.80 7.62 -19.53
CA ARG A 295 -17.67 7.01 -18.22
C ARG A 295 -18.85 6.08 -17.95
N THR A 296 -18.55 4.88 -17.46
CA THR A 296 -19.51 3.94 -16.86
C THR A 296 -19.17 3.74 -15.39
N HIS A 297 -20.14 3.94 -14.50
CA HIS A 297 -19.97 3.77 -13.06
C HIS A 297 -20.49 2.40 -12.61
N VAL A 298 -19.68 1.68 -11.84
CA VAL A 298 -20.01 0.37 -11.27
C VAL A 298 -20.06 0.49 -9.74
N PRO A 299 -21.26 0.44 -9.14
CA PRO A 299 -21.42 0.59 -7.70
C PRO A 299 -21.08 -0.70 -6.93
N HIS A 300 -20.91 -0.58 -5.62
CA HIS A 300 -20.79 -1.70 -4.67
C HIS A 300 -19.65 -2.67 -4.97
N VAL A 301 -18.48 -2.15 -5.32
CA VAL A 301 -17.29 -2.96 -5.59
C VAL A 301 -16.46 -3.10 -4.31
N GLY A 302 -16.87 -4.06 -3.47
CA GLY A 302 -16.19 -4.40 -2.23
C GLY A 302 -16.03 -3.23 -1.25
N ASN A 303 -15.26 -3.46 -0.19
CA ASN A 303 -14.77 -2.36 0.63
C ASN A 303 -13.37 -1.97 0.16
N ASN A 304 -13.22 -0.73 -0.29
CA ASN A 304 -11.93 -0.10 -0.50
C ASN A 304 -11.15 -0.77 -1.67
N PRO A 305 -11.71 -0.78 -2.90
CA PRO A 305 -11.10 -1.41 -4.06
C PRO A 305 -9.74 -0.78 -4.40
N HIS A 306 -8.65 -1.50 -4.11
CA HIS A 306 -7.29 -0.95 -4.06
C HIS A 306 -6.47 -1.23 -5.31
N ASN A 307 -6.58 -2.42 -5.88
CA ASN A 307 -5.92 -2.78 -7.13
C ASN A 307 -6.87 -3.67 -7.95
N GLY A 308 -6.82 -3.54 -9.27
CA GLY A 308 -7.66 -4.33 -10.16
C GLY A 308 -6.86 -4.92 -11.30
N TRP A 309 -7.33 -6.05 -11.81
CA TRP A 309 -6.77 -6.69 -13.00
C TRP A 309 -7.85 -7.43 -13.80
N SER A 310 -7.63 -7.56 -15.11
CA SER A 310 -8.51 -8.33 -15.99
C SER A 310 -7.83 -9.59 -16.50
N GLY A 311 -8.62 -10.62 -16.74
CA GLY A 311 -8.14 -11.88 -17.30
C GLY A 311 -9.30 -12.83 -17.58
N LYS A 312 -8.96 -14.07 -17.92
CA LYS A 312 -9.92 -15.14 -18.17
C LYS A 312 -10.05 -16.07 -16.98
N SER A 313 -11.28 -16.46 -16.68
CA SER A 313 -11.62 -17.41 -15.62
C SER A 313 -12.62 -18.44 -16.16
N ARG A 314 -12.59 -19.66 -15.62
CA ARG A 314 -13.46 -20.76 -16.07
C ARG A 314 -14.75 -20.79 -15.27
N ASP A 315 -15.89 -20.71 -15.96
CA ASP A 315 -17.20 -20.91 -15.35
C ASP A 315 -17.53 -22.41 -15.14
N TRP A 316 -18.62 -22.70 -14.43
CA TRP A 316 -19.05 -24.06 -14.11
C TRP A 316 -19.46 -24.90 -15.33
N ASN A 317 -19.79 -24.26 -16.46
CA ASN A 317 -20.05 -24.93 -17.74
C ASN A 317 -18.75 -25.24 -18.49
N GLY A 318 -17.60 -24.87 -17.92
CA GLY A 318 -16.29 -25.02 -18.51
C GLY A 318 -15.97 -23.98 -19.58
N LEU A 319 -16.71 -22.87 -19.65
CA LEU A 319 -16.47 -21.79 -20.58
C LEU A 319 -15.54 -20.73 -19.96
N LEU A 320 -14.62 -20.22 -20.76
CA LEU A 320 -13.78 -19.09 -20.36
C LEU A 320 -14.59 -17.79 -20.47
N ARG A 321 -14.56 -17.00 -19.40
CA ARG A 321 -15.19 -15.68 -19.30
C ARG A 321 -14.13 -14.62 -19.04
N ASP A 322 -14.29 -13.46 -19.67
CA ASP A 322 -13.51 -12.29 -19.31
C ASP A 322 -14.06 -11.72 -18.00
N VAL A 323 -13.22 -11.68 -16.97
CA VAL A 323 -13.55 -11.16 -15.66
C VAL A 323 -12.56 -10.05 -15.27
N VAL A 324 -13.01 -9.21 -14.35
CA VAL A 324 -12.17 -8.25 -13.63
C VAL A 324 -12.21 -8.62 -12.17
N VAL A 325 -11.07 -8.59 -11.50
CA VAL A 325 -10.98 -8.76 -10.05
C VAL A 325 -10.42 -7.48 -9.46
N PHE A 326 -11.04 -6.99 -8.38
CA PHE A 326 -10.49 -5.95 -7.52
C PHE A 326 -10.17 -6.53 -6.14
N SER A 327 -8.98 -6.23 -5.63
CA SER A 327 -8.64 -6.44 -4.22
C SER A 327 -9.35 -5.41 -3.34
N ASN A 328 -9.82 -5.84 -2.17
CA ASN A 328 -10.51 -5.02 -1.19
C ASN A 328 -9.58 -4.84 0.02
N TRP A 329 -8.84 -3.73 0.07
CA TRP A 329 -7.71 -3.59 1.00
C TRP A 329 -8.14 -3.33 2.44
N HIS A 330 -9.34 -2.78 2.65
CA HIS A 330 -9.94 -2.65 3.98
C HIS A 330 -10.98 -3.76 4.24
N ASP A 331 -10.79 -4.91 3.60
CA ASP A 331 -11.64 -6.09 3.80
C ASP A 331 -10.77 -7.35 3.86
N VAL A 332 -11.48 -8.47 3.95
CA VAL A 332 -10.94 -9.83 3.93
C VAL A 332 -11.20 -10.52 2.58
N THR A 333 -11.65 -9.77 1.57
CA THR A 333 -12.23 -10.28 0.33
C THR A 333 -11.55 -9.74 -0.93
N ALA A 334 -11.86 -10.32 -2.09
CA ALA A 334 -11.66 -9.72 -3.40
C ALA A 334 -12.98 -9.78 -4.19
N THR A 335 -13.29 -8.69 -4.91
CA THR A 335 -14.53 -8.55 -5.70
C THR A 335 -14.31 -9.01 -7.13
N VAL A 336 -15.19 -9.86 -7.65
CA VAL A 336 -15.19 -10.31 -9.06
C VAL A 336 -16.30 -9.61 -9.83
N LEU A 337 -15.98 -9.15 -11.04
CA LEU A 337 -16.89 -8.48 -11.95
C LEU A 337 -16.87 -9.15 -13.32
N ASP A 338 -18.01 -9.11 -14.02
CA ASP A 338 -18.07 -9.47 -15.43
C ASP A 338 -17.53 -8.30 -16.27
N ALA A 339 -16.45 -8.56 -17.03
CA ALA A 339 -15.75 -7.52 -17.76
C ALA A 339 -16.57 -6.93 -18.92
N SER A 340 -17.61 -7.62 -19.39
CA SER A 340 -18.41 -7.19 -20.53
C SER A 340 -19.61 -6.35 -20.10
N THR A 341 -20.36 -6.86 -19.13
CA THR A 341 -21.59 -6.24 -18.60
C THR A 341 -21.31 -5.19 -17.53
N LYS A 342 -20.08 -5.14 -16.98
CA LYS A 342 -19.67 -4.19 -15.93
C LYS A 342 -20.49 -4.37 -14.65
N GLN A 343 -20.79 -5.61 -14.29
CA GLN A 343 -21.58 -5.96 -13.11
C GLN A 343 -20.74 -6.77 -12.11
N VAL A 344 -20.95 -6.50 -10.82
CA VAL A 344 -20.39 -7.32 -9.74
C VAL A 344 -21.04 -8.70 -9.77
N ILE A 345 -20.21 -9.75 -9.77
CA ILE A 345 -20.63 -11.15 -9.69
C ILE A 345 -20.69 -11.58 -8.23
N GLY A 346 -19.68 -11.22 -7.43
CA GLY A 346 -19.63 -11.50 -5.99
C GLY A 346 -18.23 -11.32 -5.40
N ASP A 347 -18.12 -11.60 -4.10
CA ASP A 347 -16.89 -11.48 -3.32
C ASP A 347 -16.35 -12.84 -2.90
N ILE A 348 -15.04 -12.99 -2.91
CA ILE A 348 -14.32 -14.20 -2.48
C ILE A 348 -13.56 -13.87 -1.19
N PRO A 349 -13.67 -14.67 -0.11
CA PRO A 349 -12.80 -14.50 1.05
C PRO A 349 -11.36 -14.91 0.71
N MET A 350 -10.42 -13.99 0.90
CA MET A 350 -9.01 -14.13 0.51
C MET A 350 -8.06 -13.94 1.69
N GLY A 351 -8.51 -13.26 2.73
CA GLY A 351 -7.72 -12.88 3.89
C GLY A 351 -7.51 -11.37 3.98
N ALA A 352 -6.85 -10.90 5.03
CA ALA A 352 -6.93 -9.52 5.47
C ALA A 352 -6.00 -8.63 4.67
N ALA A 353 -6.51 -7.45 4.34
CA ALA A 353 -5.76 -6.44 3.62
C ALA A 353 -5.21 -7.01 2.31
N THR A 354 -6.13 -7.48 1.46
CA THR A 354 -5.77 -7.89 0.11
C THR A 354 -5.23 -6.68 -0.65
N ALA A 355 -4.02 -6.80 -1.21
CA ALA A 355 -3.31 -5.66 -1.74
C ALA A 355 -3.38 -5.67 -3.27
N HIS A 356 -2.57 -6.46 -3.97
CA HIS A 356 -2.49 -6.41 -5.44
C HIS A 356 -2.89 -7.75 -6.07
N VAL A 357 -3.64 -7.67 -7.17
CA VAL A 357 -4.06 -8.80 -7.99
C VAL A 357 -3.41 -8.70 -9.38
N MET A 358 -2.91 -9.81 -9.90
CA MET A 358 -2.41 -9.90 -11.28
C MET A 358 -2.52 -11.31 -11.82
N THR A 359 -2.53 -11.46 -13.14
CA THR A 359 -2.41 -12.75 -13.82
C THR A 359 -0.96 -13.02 -14.23
N ALA A 360 -0.51 -14.28 -14.15
CA ALA A 360 0.78 -14.67 -14.71
C ALA A 360 0.77 -14.52 -16.26
N PRO A 361 1.75 -13.82 -16.86
CA PRO A 361 1.79 -13.61 -18.30
C PRO A 361 2.15 -14.92 -19.02
N ARG A 362 1.40 -15.27 -20.07
CA ARG A 362 1.68 -16.41 -20.97
C ARG A 362 1.78 -17.77 -20.27
N ASN A 363 1.20 -17.90 -19.08
CA ASN A 363 1.19 -19.14 -18.30
C ASN A 363 -0.22 -19.48 -17.80
N PRO A 364 -1.14 -19.85 -18.72
CA PRO A 364 -2.48 -20.26 -18.34
C PRO A 364 -2.43 -21.57 -17.55
N SER A 365 -3.46 -21.79 -16.73
CA SER A 365 -3.60 -23.02 -15.97
C SER A 365 -3.63 -24.23 -16.91
N PRO A 366 -2.80 -25.26 -16.67
CA PRO A 366 -2.77 -26.46 -17.51
C PRO A 366 -4.03 -27.31 -17.39
N THR A 367 -4.83 -27.12 -16.32
CA THR A 367 -6.03 -27.89 -16.03
C THR A 367 -7.29 -27.24 -16.58
N THR A 368 -7.40 -25.91 -16.46
CA THR A 368 -8.61 -25.15 -16.80
C THR A 368 -8.45 -24.32 -18.07
N GLY A 369 -7.22 -23.98 -18.47
CA GLY A 369 -6.93 -23.03 -19.55
C GLY A 369 -7.29 -21.57 -19.23
N SER A 370 -7.69 -21.27 -17.99
CA SER A 370 -7.88 -19.90 -17.50
C SER A 370 -6.52 -19.24 -17.23
N ASP A 371 -6.50 -17.92 -17.11
CA ASP A 371 -5.32 -17.23 -16.60
C ASP A 371 -5.11 -17.64 -15.13
N ARG A 372 -3.85 -17.74 -14.69
CA ARG A 372 -3.52 -18.02 -13.28
C ARG A 372 -3.49 -16.70 -12.52
N TRP A 373 -4.36 -16.53 -11.52
CA TRP A 373 -4.50 -15.29 -10.77
C TRP A 373 -3.76 -15.36 -9.45
N PHE A 374 -3.09 -14.26 -9.09
CA PHE A 374 -2.31 -14.14 -7.87
C PHE A 374 -2.72 -12.87 -7.14
N LEU A 375 -2.96 -13.01 -5.83
CA LEU A 375 -3.34 -11.92 -4.94
C LEU A 375 -2.43 -11.89 -3.73
N THR A 376 -1.79 -10.76 -3.47
CA THR A 376 -1.06 -10.55 -2.21
C THR A 376 -2.02 -10.25 -1.07
N VAL A 377 -1.75 -10.85 0.09
CA VAL A 377 -2.54 -10.71 1.31
C VAL A 377 -1.60 -10.28 2.43
N MET A 378 -1.56 -8.98 2.69
CA MET A 378 -0.61 -8.37 3.62
C MET A 378 -0.80 -8.87 5.05
N GLY A 379 -2.04 -8.87 5.54
CA GLY A 379 -2.37 -9.27 6.90
C GLY A 379 -2.15 -10.76 7.20
N ASN A 380 -1.92 -11.57 6.16
CA ASN A 380 -1.68 -13.01 6.27
C ASN A 380 -0.27 -13.41 5.77
N ASN A 381 0.61 -12.44 5.47
CA ASN A 381 1.97 -12.68 4.96
C ASN A 381 2.06 -13.69 3.81
N ARG A 382 1.15 -13.63 2.83
CA ARG A 382 1.08 -14.66 1.78
C ARG A 382 0.65 -14.12 0.43
N VAL A 383 0.89 -14.94 -0.59
CA VAL A 383 0.36 -14.73 -1.95
C VAL A 383 -0.57 -15.90 -2.27
N GLN A 384 -1.83 -15.58 -2.59
CA GLN A 384 -2.88 -16.53 -2.89
C GLN A 384 -3.01 -16.72 -4.40
N GLU A 385 -2.81 -17.94 -4.90
CA GLU A 385 -3.21 -18.33 -6.25
C GLU A 385 -4.69 -18.74 -6.27
N PHE A 386 -5.45 -18.40 -7.31
CA PHE A 386 -6.86 -18.80 -7.43
C PHE A 386 -7.39 -18.71 -8.87
N ASP A 387 -8.57 -19.31 -9.11
CA ASP A 387 -9.44 -19.05 -10.26
C ASP A 387 -10.70 -18.32 -9.77
N PRO A 388 -10.97 -17.07 -10.20
CA PRO A 388 -12.03 -16.23 -9.64
C PRO A 388 -13.43 -16.86 -9.58
N LEU A 389 -13.89 -17.46 -10.69
CA LEU A 389 -15.24 -18.02 -10.76
C LEU A 389 -15.37 -19.36 -10.01
N LEU A 390 -14.30 -20.17 -9.97
CA LEU A 390 -14.28 -21.39 -9.15
C LEU A 390 -14.23 -21.05 -7.66
N ALA A 391 -13.44 -20.05 -7.28
CA ALA A 391 -13.32 -19.61 -5.90
C ALA A 391 -14.64 -19.02 -5.37
N LEU A 392 -15.36 -18.24 -6.19
CA LEU A 392 -16.73 -17.80 -5.87
C LEU A 392 -17.68 -18.98 -5.64
N GLN A 393 -17.62 -19.98 -6.52
CA GLN A 393 -18.47 -21.16 -6.42
C GLN A 393 -18.23 -21.93 -5.11
N TRP A 394 -16.97 -22.05 -4.68
CA TRP A 394 -16.62 -22.77 -3.46
C TRP A 394 -16.68 -21.92 -2.19
N GLY A 395 -16.87 -20.60 -2.34
CA GLY A 395 -16.83 -19.63 -1.24
C GLY A 395 -15.46 -19.53 -0.58
N ARG A 396 -14.39 -19.91 -1.29
CA ARG A 396 -12.99 -19.90 -0.81
C ARG A 396 -12.02 -20.05 -1.98
N PRO A 397 -10.73 -19.74 -1.80
CA PRO A 397 -9.71 -20.02 -2.82
C PRO A 397 -9.64 -21.52 -3.14
N ASP A 398 -9.49 -21.84 -4.42
CA ASP A 398 -9.45 -23.18 -4.98
C ASP A 398 -8.06 -23.83 -4.93
N VAL A 399 -7.00 -23.00 -4.87
CA VAL A 399 -5.60 -23.42 -4.82
C VAL A 399 -4.99 -23.02 -3.47
N PRO A 400 -4.04 -23.80 -2.91
CA PRO A 400 -3.28 -23.37 -1.75
C PRO A 400 -2.45 -22.10 -2.02
N ALA A 401 -2.18 -21.33 -0.98
CA ALA A 401 -1.29 -20.17 -1.09
C ALA A 401 0.18 -20.60 -1.35
N LEU A 402 0.95 -19.71 -1.99
CA LEU A 402 2.37 -19.91 -2.28
C LEU A 402 3.18 -19.96 -0.97
N GLY A 403 4.22 -20.79 -0.95
CA GLY A 403 5.09 -21.01 0.21
C GLY A 403 5.95 -19.79 0.56
N GLN A 404 6.11 -19.56 1.87
CA GLN A 404 6.85 -18.42 2.43
C GLN A 404 8.38 -18.57 2.37
N SER A 405 8.94 -19.77 2.19
CA SER A 405 10.38 -19.97 1.97
C SER A 405 10.70 -21.35 1.36
N SER A 406 11.87 -21.46 0.72
CA SER A 406 12.37 -22.69 0.06
C SER A 406 13.26 -23.57 0.95
N GLY A 407 13.39 -23.33 2.26
CA GLY A 407 14.32 -24.12 3.07
C GLY A 407 14.20 -23.99 4.59
N ALA A 408 14.75 -25.00 5.24
CA ALA A 408 14.69 -25.43 6.65
C ALA A 408 14.95 -24.41 7.79
N GLY A 409 14.92 -23.10 7.53
CA GLY A 409 15.10 -22.06 8.54
C GLY A 409 14.60 -20.68 8.09
N GLY A 410 13.71 -20.59 7.11
CA GLY A 410 13.21 -19.32 6.59
C GLY A 410 12.52 -18.49 7.66
N ALA A 411 13.09 -17.32 7.98
CA ALA A 411 12.49 -16.36 8.89
C ALA A 411 11.12 -15.90 8.32
N PRO A 412 10.02 -16.19 9.01
CA PRO A 412 8.66 -15.84 8.59
C PRO A 412 8.46 -14.34 8.85
N ALA A 413 8.66 -13.54 7.81
CA ALA A 413 8.53 -12.09 7.86
C ALA A 413 8.57 -11.50 6.44
N PHE A 414 7.41 -11.47 5.79
CA PHE A 414 7.19 -10.54 4.69
C PHE A 414 5.68 -10.29 4.56
N SER A 415 5.28 -9.03 4.63
CA SER A 415 3.91 -8.56 4.33
C SER A 415 3.86 -8.17 2.85
N PRO A 416 3.56 -9.10 1.92
CA PRO A 416 3.62 -8.81 0.49
C PRO A 416 2.53 -7.81 0.13
N HIS A 417 2.90 -6.75 -0.58
CA HIS A 417 1.98 -5.69 -1.03
C HIS A 417 1.88 -5.71 -2.55
N GLY A 418 2.55 -4.82 -3.27
CA GLY A 418 2.45 -4.77 -4.72
C GLY A 418 3.38 -5.78 -5.38
N LEU A 419 2.78 -6.63 -6.22
CA LEU A 419 3.48 -7.64 -7.02
C LEU A 419 3.57 -7.21 -8.50
N TRP A 420 4.61 -7.67 -9.19
CA TRP A 420 4.73 -7.51 -10.63
C TRP A 420 5.42 -8.73 -11.26
N PHE A 421 4.79 -9.30 -12.28
CA PHE A 421 5.31 -10.47 -12.98
C PHE A 421 6.45 -10.13 -13.94
N LEU A 422 7.47 -10.98 -13.92
CA LEU A 422 8.44 -11.09 -15.00
C LEU A 422 7.73 -11.69 -16.23
N ASP A 423 8.19 -11.36 -17.42
CA ASP A 423 7.55 -11.83 -18.64
C ASP A 423 7.96 -13.26 -19.07
N ASP A 424 8.66 -13.99 -18.20
CA ASP A 424 8.90 -15.44 -18.30
C ASP A 424 7.67 -16.29 -17.91
N GLY A 425 6.72 -15.70 -17.19
CA GLY A 425 5.47 -16.35 -16.76
C GLY A 425 5.59 -17.24 -15.53
N ASP A 426 6.76 -17.38 -14.91
CA ASP A 426 6.96 -18.19 -13.70
C ASP A 426 7.31 -17.34 -12.48
N HIS A 427 8.03 -16.22 -12.69
CA HIS A 427 8.54 -15.41 -11.61
C HIS A 427 7.79 -14.10 -11.44
N PHE A 428 7.70 -13.65 -10.19
CA PHE A 428 7.25 -12.29 -9.88
C PHE A 428 8.03 -11.73 -8.70
N MET A 429 8.16 -10.41 -8.70
CA MET A 429 8.73 -9.67 -7.58
C MET A 429 7.60 -9.05 -6.76
N THR A 430 7.74 -9.02 -5.44
CA THR A 430 6.82 -8.30 -4.55
C THR A 430 7.58 -7.41 -3.58
N ALA A 431 6.99 -6.26 -3.28
CA ALA A 431 7.41 -5.41 -2.16
C ALA A 431 6.87 -5.99 -0.84
N ASN A 432 7.69 -5.98 0.21
CA ASN A 432 7.33 -6.43 1.54
C ASN A 432 7.32 -5.23 2.50
N THR A 433 6.15 -4.65 2.71
CA THR A 433 6.01 -3.33 3.35
C THR A 433 6.50 -3.30 4.78
N LEU A 434 6.02 -4.24 5.60
CA LEU A 434 6.40 -4.30 7.01
C LEU A 434 7.78 -4.90 7.21
N GLY A 435 8.20 -5.79 6.31
CA GLY A 435 9.52 -6.44 6.35
C GLY A 435 10.66 -5.59 5.76
N ALA A 436 10.39 -4.35 5.31
CA ALA A 436 11.36 -3.45 4.69
C ALA A 436 12.29 -4.16 3.66
N SER A 437 11.68 -4.99 2.81
CA SER A 437 12.40 -5.87 1.89
C SER A 437 11.63 -6.07 0.58
N ALA A 438 12.27 -6.70 -0.38
CA ALA A 438 11.64 -7.20 -1.59
C ALA A 438 11.95 -8.68 -1.77
N SER A 439 11.01 -9.40 -2.39
CA SER A 439 11.10 -10.84 -2.62
C SER A 439 10.88 -11.19 -4.07
N LEU A 440 11.60 -12.21 -4.52
CA LEU A 440 11.38 -12.90 -5.79
C LEU A 440 10.71 -14.25 -5.51
N TYR A 441 9.63 -14.52 -6.22
CA TYR A 441 8.90 -15.78 -6.18
C TYR A 441 9.08 -16.54 -7.49
N SER A 442 9.08 -17.86 -7.40
CA SER A 442 8.76 -18.76 -8.51
C SER A 442 7.45 -19.47 -8.17
N ILE A 443 6.53 -19.55 -9.13
CA ILE A 443 5.25 -20.25 -8.94
C ILE A 443 5.36 -21.77 -9.18
N SER A 444 6.46 -22.25 -9.75
CA SER A 444 6.69 -23.68 -10.02
C SER A 444 7.73 -24.32 -9.09
N ARG A 445 8.45 -23.54 -8.27
CA ARG A 445 9.47 -24.06 -7.36
C ARG A 445 8.87 -24.99 -6.30
N PRO A 446 9.27 -26.28 -6.23
CA PRO A 446 8.87 -27.14 -5.11
C PRO A 446 9.61 -26.74 -3.83
N TRP A 447 8.95 -26.90 -2.69
CA TRP A 447 9.53 -26.67 -1.37
C TRP A 447 9.15 -27.77 -0.38
N THR A 448 9.98 -27.97 0.64
CA THR A 448 9.74 -28.89 1.76
C THR A 448 10.39 -28.32 3.02
N ASP A 449 9.75 -28.48 4.16
CA ASP A 449 10.26 -28.01 5.45
C ASP A 449 10.76 -29.16 6.36
N PRO A 450 11.35 -28.86 7.53
CA PRO A 450 11.92 -29.88 8.43
C PRO A 450 10.91 -30.90 8.96
N ASP A 451 9.63 -30.52 9.03
CA ASP A 451 8.54 -31.38 9.50
C ASP A 451 7.94 -32.24 8.36
N GLY A 452 8.55 -32.18 7.16
CA GLY A 452 8.13 -32.95 5.98
C GLY A 452 6.91 -32.38 5.27
N ARG A 453 6.48 -31.16 5.62
CA ARG A 453 5.43 -30.45 4.86
C ARG A 453 5.99 -30.03 3.52
N TRP A 454 5.17 -30.07 2.48
CA TRP A 454 5.59 -29.79 1.10
C TRP A 454 4.57 -28.93 0.36
N GLY A 455 5.02 -28.32 -0.74
CA GLY A 455 4.18 -27.55 -1.65
C GLY A 455 4.92 -27.16 -2.94
N VAL A 456 4.23 -26.37 -3.77
CA VAL A 456 4.77 -25.80 -5.02
C VAL A 456 4.53 -24.29 -4.98
N GLY A 457 5.48 -23.56 -5.54
CA GLY A 457 5.52 -22.12 -5.51
C GLY A 457 6.13 -21.61 -4.20
N ALA A 458 7.22 -20.86 -4.29
CA ALA A 458 7.95 -20.42 -3.12
C ALA A 458 8.71 -19.11 -3.37
N GLU A 459 9.00 -18.40 -2.27
CA GLU A 459 10.04 -17.38 -2.26
C GLU A 459 11.41 -18.01 -2.54
N VAL A 460 12.09 -17.50 -3.56
CA VAL A 460 13.40 -17.99 -4.02
C VAL A 460 14.53 -17.02 -3.68
N ALA A 461 14.24 -15.73 -3.49
CA ALA A 461 15.20 -14.75 -2.99
C ALA A 461 14.50 -13.63 -2.22
N ARG A 462 15.17 -13.09 -1.20
CA ARG A 462 14.74 -11.91 -0.43
C ARG A 462 15.92 -10.98 -0.20
N ILE A 463 15.70 -9.67 -0.31
CA ILE A 463 16.73 -8.67 -0.02
C ILE A 463 16.12 -7.44 0.68
N PRO A 464 16.80 -6.85 1.69
CA PRO A 464 16.35 -5.61 2.32
C PRO A 464 16.34 -4.41 1.35
N THR A 465 15.45 -3.45 1.59
CA THR A 465 15.39 -2.14 0.89
C THR A 465 16.28 -1.07 1.56
N ALA A 466 17.24 -1.49 2.38
CA ALA A 466 18.04 -0.61 3.25
C ALA A 466 17.20 0.20 4.27
N GLY A 467 16.18 -0.44 4.86
CA GLY A 467 15.41 0.12 5.98
C GLY A 467 14.26 1.05 5.56
N ARG A 468 13.78 0.93 4.32
CA ARG A 468 12.62 1.67 3.81
C ARG A 468 11.41 0.76 3.69
N SER A 469 10.19 1.26 3.82
CA SER A 469 8.98 0.43 3.66
C SER A 469 8.50 0.44 2.20
N PRO A 470 8.71 -0.63 1.40
CA PRO A 470 8.25 -0.61 0.03
C PRO A 470 6.76 -0.98 -0.09
N LEU A 471 6.03 -0.42 -1.06
CA LEU A 471 4.61 -0.75 -1.26
C LEU A 471 4.33 -1.45 -2.59
N ALA A 472 5.10 -1.22 -3.63
CA ALA A 472 4.88 -1.87 -4.91
C ALA A 472 6.19 -2.21 -5.62
N ALA A 473 6.09 -3.21 -6.51
CA ALA A 473 7.14 -3.61 -7.41
C ALA A 473 6.82 -3.17 -8.85
N GLY A 474 7.87 -2.93 -9.63
CA GLY A 474 7.79 -2.76 -11.09
C GLY A 474 8.98 -3.41 -11.78
N ILE A 475 8.77 -3.95 -12.98
CA ILE A 475 9.81 -4.70 -13.71
C ILE A 475 10.00 -4.13 -15.12
N VAL A 476 11.25 -4.01 -15.54
CA VAL A 476 11.60 -3.80 -16.94
C VAL A 476 11.49 -5.13 -17.68
N ASN A 477 10.27 -5.50 -18.06
CA ASN A 477 10.04 -6.68 -18.89
C ASN A 477 10.71 -6.51 -20.25
N THR A 478 11.27 -7.60 -20.79
CA THR A 478 12.10 -7.58 -22.00
C THR A 478 11.26 -7.75 -23.27
N GLY A 479 10.03 -8.24 -23.12
CA GLY A 479 9.17 -8.64 -24.24
C GLY A 479 9.55 -10.01 -24.81
N SER A 480 10.56 -10.69 -24.24
CA SER A 480 11.09 -11.97 -24.69
C SER A 480 10.83 -13.05 -23.62
N PRO A 481 9.95 -14.03 -23.87
CA PRO A 481 9.59 -15.06 -22.87
C PRO A 481 10.75 -15.92 -22.34
N GLY A 482 11.89 -15.95 -23.04
CA GLY A 482 13.08 -16.72 -22.64
C GLY A 482 14.12 -15.91 -21.86
N SER A 483 13.83 -14.65 -21.50
CA SER A 483 14.75 -13.84 -20.71
C SER A 483 14.88 -14.40 -19.29
N THR A 484 16.11 -14.38 -18.77
CA THR A 484 16.38 -14.71 -17.36
C THR A 484 16.95 -13.53 -16.58
N ALA A 485 17.38 -12.46 -17.25
CA ALA A 485 17.93 -11.27 -16.62
C ALA A 485 16.95 -10.09 -16.72
N TYR A 486 16.65 -9.47 -15.58
CA TYR A 486 15.70 -8.36 -15.49
C TYR A 486 16.20 -7.24 -14.57
N VAL A 487 15.59 -6.06 -14.72
CA VAL A 487 15.72 -4.95 -13.77
C VAL A 487 14.39 -4.76 -13.06
N GLY A 488 14.42 -4.73 -11.74
CA GLY A 488 13.27 -4.46 -10.89
C GLY A 488 13.40 -3.16 -10.11
N PHE A 489 12.26 -2.65 -9.67
CA PHE A 489 12.14 -1.45 -8.85
C PHE A 489 11.19 -1.71 -7.70
N THR A 490 11.49 -1.12 -6.54
CA THR A 490 10.49 -0.89 -5.49
C THR A 490 10.51 0.56 -5.06
N ASN A 491 9.33 1.15 -4.93
CA ASN A 491 9.21 2.44 -4.28
C ASN A 491 9.50 2.31 -2.79
N ASN A 492 9.99 3.38 -2.17
CA ASN A 492 10.24 3.43 -0.74
C ASN A 492 9.26 4.42 -0.09
N ALA A 493 8.17 3.92 0.49
CA ALA A 493 7.21 4.77 1.18
C ALA A 493 7.88 5.46 2.38
N GLY A 494 7.52 6.73 2.62
CA GLY A 494 8.14 7.56 3.65
C GLY A 494 9.54 8.09 3.31
N SER A 495 10.01 7.93 2.06
CA SER A 495 11.22 8.58 1.55
C SER A 495 10.93 9.40 0.28
N ASP A 496 12.00 9.75 -0.44
CA ASP A 496 12.07 10.47 -1.71
C ASP A 496 12.86 9.66 -2.76
N ASP A 497 12.88 8.32 -2.64
CA ASP A 497 13.73 7.45 -3.46
C ASP A 497 13.08 6.13 -3.90
N VAL A 498 13.70 5.48 -4.89
CA VAL A 498 13.30 4.16 -5.43
C VAL A 498 14.51 3.23 -5.38
N SER A 499 14.31 2.01 -4.86
CA SER A 499 15.33 0.96 -4.89
C SER A 499 15.33 0.25 -6.25
N VAL A 500 16.53 -0.04 -6.76
CA VAL A 500 16.76 -0.70 -8.06
C VAL A 500 17.40 -2.06 -7.82
N TYR A 501 16.99 -3.06 -8.61
CA TYR A 501 17.42 -4.44 -8.46
C TYR A 501 17.80 -5.06 -9.80
N SER A 502 18.84 -5.88 -9.80
CA SER A 502 19.10 -6.88 -10.84
C SER A 502 18.50 -8.21 -10.41
N ILE A 503 17.79 -8.86 -11.33
CA ILE A 503 17.10 -10.13 -11.09
C ILE A 503 17.66 -11.17 -12.04
N ASP A 504 18.01 -12.33 -11.50
CA ASP A 504 18.24 -13.56 -12.26
C ASP A 504 17.11 -14.53 -11.96
N ALA A 505 16.33 -14.88 -12.99
CA ALA A 505 15.20 -15.81 -12.94
C ALA A 505 15.58 -17.21 -13.47
N THR A 506 16.87 -17.50 -13.61
CA THR A 506 17.34 -18.83 -14.02
C THR A 506 16.99 -19.85 -12.94
N ALA A 507 16.16 -20.83 -13.30
CA ALA A 507 15.67 -21.84 -12.37
C ALA A 507 16.81 -22.58 -11.64
N GLY A 508 16.76 -22.62 -10.30
CA GLY A 508 17.78 -23.19 -9.43
C GLY A 508 18.99 -22.29 -9.15
N SER A 509 19.09 -21.12 -9.79
CA SER A 509 20.08 -20.07 -9.50
C SER A 509 19.42 -18.70 -9.38
N GLU A 510 18.16 -18.67 -8.95
CA GLU A 510 17.38 -17.45 -8.84
C GLU A 510 18.04 -16.47 -7.86
N SER A 511 18.10 -15.19 -8.22
CA SER A 511 18.68 -14.18 -7.35
C SER A 511 18.02 -12.82 -7.51
N LEU A 512 18.01 -12.07 -6.41
CA LEU A 512 17.55 -10.69 -6.34
C LEU A 512 18.64 -9.87 -5.65
N VAL A 513 19.28 -8.97 -6.39
CA VAL A 513 20.42 -8.19 -5.91
C VAL A 513 20.15 -6.71 -6.10
N ARG A 514 20.39 -5.92 -5.06
CA ARG A 514 20.23 -4.47 -5.12
C ARG A 514 21.34 -3.85 -5.97
N THR A 515 20.96 -3.00 -6.91
CA THR A 515 21.87 -2.30 -7.83
C THR A 515 22.00 -0.84 -7.43
N PRO A 516 23.16 -0.38 -6.96
CA PRO A 516 23.36 1.03 -6.65
C PRO A 516 23.22 1.91 -7.89
N VAL A 517 22.43 2.97 -7.78
CA VAL A 517 22.35 4.02 -8.81
C VAL A 517 23.52 4.98 -8.63
N ALA A 518 24.25 5.27 -9.70
CA ALA A 518 25.38 6.19 -9.65
C ALA A 518 24.94 7.65 -9.56
N ALA A 519 25.78 8.50 -8.95
CA ALA A 519 25.62 9.94 -9.02
C ALA A 519 25.62 10.43 -10.49
N PRO A 520 24.84 11.48 -10.83
CA PRO A 520 24.09 12.34 -9.92
C PRO A 520 22.67 11.86 -9.57
N LEU A 521 22.20 10.75 -10.15
CA LEU A 521 20.83 10.24 -9.94
C LEU A 521 20.69 9.44 -8.65
N GLY A 522 21.78 8.84 -8.17
CA GLY A 522 21.81 8.07 -6.93
C GLY A 522 21.95 8.94 -5.68
N ASN A 523 21.25 8.58 -4.62
CA ASN A 523 21.48 9.14 -3.28
C ASN A 523 22.56 8.37 -2.50
N ALA A 524 22.86 8.81 -1.28
CA ALA A 524 23.88 8.19 -0.43
C ALA A 524 23.59 6.73 -0.05
N ALA A 525 22.32 6.32 -0.07
CA ALA A 525 21.95 4.92 0.12
C ALA A 525 22.23 4.08 -1.14
N GLY A 526 22.41 4.70 -2.31
CA GLY A 526 22.49 4.04 -3.62
C GLY A 526 21.13 3.80 -4.27
N ASN A 527 20.06 4.42 -3.77
CA ASN A 527 18.74 4.41 -4.40
C ASN A 527 18.67 5.51 -5.48
N LEU A 528 17.74 5.37 -6.43
CA LEU A 528 17.38 6.44 -7.35
C LEU A 528 16.70 7.57 -6.56
N ALA A 529 17.34 8.73 -6.48
CA ALA A 529 16.75 9.93 -5.89
C ALA A 529 15.66 10.48 -6.83
N LEU A 530 14.46 10.71 -6.32
CA LEU A 530 13.35 11.27 -7.10
C LEU A 530 13.38 12.80 -7.12
N SER A 531 14.57 13.35 -7.40
CA SER A 531 14.81 14.78 -7.47
C SER A 531 15.37 15.17 -8.83
N ASP A 532 14.74 16.13 -9.51
CA ASP A 532 15.31 16.73 -10.71
C ASP A 532 16.43 17.70 -10.30
N VAL A 533 17.67 17.20 -10.24
CA VAL A 533 18.86 17.98 -9.87
C VAL A 533 19.22 19.08 -10.87
N THR A 534 18.55 19.13 -12.03
CA THR A 534 18.71 20.21 -13.01
C THR A 534 17.86 21.44 -12.67
N ALA A 535 16.94 21.32 -11.71
CA ALA A 535 16.09 22.39 -11.24
C ALA A 535 16.69 23.13 -10.02
N THR A 536 16.45 24.43 -9.90
CA THR A 536 16.78 25.20 -8.67
C THR A 536 15.57 26.06 -8.27
N PRO A 537 15.08 25.96 -7.02
CA PRO A 537 15.49 25.01 -5.98
C PRO A 537 15.14 23.56 -6.35
N VAL A 538 16.06 22.62 -6.13
CA VAL A 538 15.76 21.17 -6.20
C VAL A 538 14.77 20.86 -5.10
N ARG A 539 13.61 20.30 -5.42
CA ARG A 539 12.63 19.84 -4.42
C ARG A 539 12.21 18.41 -4.68
N TRP A 540 11.80 17.75 -3.61
CA TRP A 540 11.67 16.29 -3.59
C TRP A 540 10.25 15.86 -3.88
N ALA A 541 10.12 14.85 -4.73
CA ALA A 541 9.04 13.89 -4.62
C ALA A 541 9.03 13.30 -3.22
N HIS A 542 7.84 13.12 -2.63
CA HIS A 542 7.75 12.52 -1.31
C HIS A 542 6.73 11.40 -1.28
N MET A 543 7.08 10.35 -0.54
CA MET A 543 6.27 9.15 -0.36
C MET A 543 5.90 8.51 -1.71
N PRO A 544 6.87 7.97 -2.46
CA PRO A 544 6.57 7.23 -3.68
C PRO A 544 5.80 5.95 -3.33
N ILE A 545 4.68 5.70 -4.02
CA ILE A 545 3.74 4.61 -3.69
C ILE A 545 3.69 3.51 -4.73
N GLN A 546 3.77 3.87 -6.02
CA GLN A 546 3.79 2.91 -7.10
C GLN A 546 4.78 3.36 -8.16
N ALA A 547 5.56 2.42 -8.69
CA ALA A 547 6.59 2.66 -9.68
C ALA A 547 6.49 1.60 -10.78
N ILE A 548 5.94 1.95 -11.95
CA ILE A 548 5.66 1.00 -13.04
C ILE A 548 6.38 1.41 -14.31
N VAL A 549 6.91 0.43 -15.03
CA VAL A 549 7.61 0.62 -16.29
C VAL A 549 6.63 0.49 -17.45
N SER A 550 6.72 1.41 -18.42
CA SER A 550 5.92 1.37 -19.65
C SER A 550 6.10 0.03 -20.40
N PRO A 551 5.15 -0.43 -21.22
CA PRO A 551 5.26 -1.72 -21.91
C PRO A 551 6.47 -1.86 -22.86
N PRO A 552 6.99 -3.08 -23.09
CA PRO A 552 8.18 -3.34 -23.92
C PRO A 552 7.97 -3.19 -25.42
N ASP A 553 6.74 -3.22 -25.91
CA ASP A 553 6.39 -3.14 -27.32
C ASP A 553 6.32 -1.69 -27.86
N ALA A 554 6.59 -0.69 -27.01
CA ALA A 554 6.64 0.71 -27.42
C ALA A 554 7.79 0.95 -28.41
N ASN A 555 7.46 1.52 -29.58
CA ASN A 555 8.45 1.91 -30.60
C ASN A 555 8.38 3.41 -30.97
N GLY A 556 7.34 4.12 -30.51
CA GLY A 556 7.18 5.55 -30.72
C GLY A 556 7.82 6.42 -29.64
N HIS A 557 8.27 5.81 -28.55
CA HIS A 557 9.03 6.43 -27.46
C HIS A 557 9.90 5.38 -26.75
N ARG A 558 10.88 5.83 -25.95
CA ARG A 558 11.70 4.93 -25.11
C ARG A 558 10.91 4.37 -23.92
N ARG A 559 11.51 3.46 -23.15
CA ARG A 559 10.91 2.96 -21.89
C ARG A 559 10.98 4.03 -20.81
N PHE A 560 9.91 4.17 -20.04
CA PHE A 560 9.84 5.08 -18.90
C PHE A 560 9.37 4.34 -17.66
N LEU A 561 10.00 4.61 -16.52
CA LEU A 561 9.45 4.32 -15.21
C LEU A 561 8.63 5.53 -14.75
N VAL A 562 7.37 5.31 -14.39
CA VAL A 562 6.49 6.35 -13.84
C VAL A 562 6.26 6.06 -12.37
N VAL A 563 6.55 7.04 -11.52
CA VAL A 563 6.52 6.93 -10.07
C VAL A 563 5.51 7.93 -9.50
N CYS A 564 4.50 7.40 -8.83
CA CYS A 564 3.49 8.18 -8.12
C CYS A 564 4.00 8.67 -6.77
N ASN A 565 4.01 9.99 -6.57
CA ASN A 565 4.51 10.61 -5.35
C ASN A 565 3.33 11.14 -4.52
N LYS A 566 2.92 10.40 -3.49
CA LYS A 566 1.62 10.62 -2.85
C LYS A 566 1.57 11.88 -2.01
N ALA A 567 2.68 12.28 -1.39
CA ALA A 567 2.78 13.48 -0.55
C ALA A 567 3.29 14.71 -1.31
N SER A 568 3.19 14.73 -2.65
CA SER A 568 3.55 15.88 -3.47
C SER A 568 2.58 16.07 -4.64
N PHE A 569 2.48 17.31 -5.15
CA PHE A 569 1.67 17.66 -6.32
C PHE A 569 2.36 17.28 -7.64
N ASN A 570 3.06 16.14 -7.66
CA ASN A 570 3.81 15.72 -8.83
C ASN A 570 3.83 14.20 -9.03
N VAL A 571 4.11 13.81 -10.27
CA VAL A 571 4.51 12.46 -10.67
C VAL A 571 5.92 12.55 -11.23
N SER A 572 6.77 11.58 -10.91
CA SER A 572 8.13 11.49 -11.48
C SER A 572 8.11 10.53 -12.68
N ILE A 573 8.62 10.97 -13.82
CA ILE A 573 8.81 10.14 -15.01
C ILE A 573 10.29 10.04 -15.32
N VAL A 574 10.79 8.82 -15.32
CA VAL A 574 12.21 8.47 -15.37
C VAL A 574 12.48 7.75 -16.69
N PRO A 575 13.20 8.35 -17.65
CA PRO A 575 13.65 7.64 -18.84
C PRO A 575 14.61 6.52 -18.47
N LEU A 576 14.46 5.38 -19.14
CA LEU A 576 15.33 4.22 -19.01
C LEU A 576 16.15 4.01 -20.28
N ASP A 577 17.38 3.54 -20.13
CA ASP A 577 18.21 3.07 -21.25
C ASP A 577 17.80 1.66 -21.71
N ALA A 578 18.53 1.10 -22.68
CA ALA A 578 18.27 -0.23 -23.22
C ALA A 578 18.51 -1.37 -22.21
N ALA A 579 19.30 -1.13 -21.16
CA ALA A 579 19.54 -2.07 -20.07
C ALA A 579 18.53 -1.89 -18.92
N GLY A 580 17.57 -0.96 -19.05
CA GLY A 580 16.58 -0.65 -18.03
C GLY A 580 17.10 0.25 -16.91
N GLN A 581 18.27 0.88 -17.08
CA GLN A 581 18.85 1.76 -16.06
C GLN A 581 18.31 3.20 -16.18
N PRO A 582 18.06 3.91 -15.06
CA PRO A 582 17.63 5.31 -15.06
C PRO A 582 18.64 6.24 -15.73
N THR A 583 18.18 7.12 -16.62
CA THR A 583 19.02 8.14 -17.29
C THR A 583 18.67 9.58 -16.93
N GLY A 584 17.64 9.80 -16.13
CA GLY A 584 17.19 11.12 -15.69
C GLY A 584 15.93 11.03 -14.83
N VAL A 585 15.54 12.13 -14.18
CA VAL A 585 14.30 12.23 -13.40
C VAL A 585 13.61 13.54 -13.78
N TYR A 586 12.35 13.46 -14.17
CA TYR A 586 11.55 14.61 -14.59
C TYR A 586 10.23 14.62 -13.82
N THR A 587 9.87 15.76 -13.23
CA THR A 587 8.63 15.90 -12.46
C THR A 587 7.57 16.66 -13.26
N PHE A 588 6.35 16.16 -13.18
CA PHE A 588 5.18 16.73 -13.85
C PHE A 588 4.07 16.96 -12.83
N PRO A 589 3.23 17.98 -13.03
CA PRO A 589 2.07 18.22 -12.18
C PRO A 589 1.21 16.98 -12.01
N ALA A 590 0.77 16.71 -10.78
CA ALA A 590 -0.21 15.70 -10.44
C ALA A 590 -1.17 16.23 -9.39
N GLY A 591 -2.27 15.53 -9.17
CA GLY A 591 -3.12 15.77 -8.01
C GLY A 591 -2.43 15.39 -6.71
N LEU A 592 -2.91 15.92 -5.58
CA LEU A 592 -2.43 15.42 -4.31
C LEU A 592 -2.87 13.98 -4.11
N GLY A 593 -1.99 13.16 -3.52
CA GLY A 593 -2.31 11.76 -3.30
C GLY A 593 -2.04 10.88 -4.51
N CYS A 594 -1.23 11.32 -5.47
CA CYS A 594 -0.78 10.54 -6.61
C CYS A 594 -0.44 9.09 -6.18
N HIS A 595 -1.15 8.10 -6.72
CA HIS A 595 -1.18 6.75 -6.15
C HIS A 595 -0.86 5.65 -7.14
N GLY A 596 -1.78 5.40 -8.09
CA GLY A 596 -1.68 4.29 -9.02
C GLY A 596 -1.18 4.70 -10.39
N VAL A 597 -0.51 3.79 -11.10
CA VAL A 597 -0.12 3.96 -12.51
C VAL A 597 -0.59 2.77 -13.34
N ALA A 598 -1.16 3.05 -14.52
CA ALA A 598 -1.27 2.07 -15.58
C ALA A 598 -0.98 2.70 -16.96
N PHE A 599 -0.69 1.84 -17.94
CA PHE A 599 -0.38 2.26 -19.30
C PHE A 599 -1.42 1.76 -20.28
N GLY A 600 -1.91 2.65 -21.15
CA GLY A 600 -2.77 2.27 -22.26
C GLY A 600 -2.24 2.80 -23.58
N ARG A 601 -2.43 2.04 -24.65
CA ARG A 601 -1.99 2.45 -25.98
C ARG A 601 -2.69 3.75 -26.35
N LYS A 602 -1.91 4.71 -26.84
CA LYS A 602 -2.39 5.95 -27.42
C LYS A 602 -2.76 5.69 -28.87
N ALA A 603 -3.89 6.25 -29.32
CA ALA A 603 -4.20 6.29 -30.74
C ALA A 603 -3.17 7.18 -31.44
N THR A 604 -2.30 6.59 -32.26
CA THR A 604 -1.28 7.32 -33.02
C THR A 604 -1.81 7.66 -34.41
N ILE A 605 -1.34 8.78 -34.97
CA ILE A 605 -1.63 9.17 -36.35
C ILE A 605 -0.71 8.47 -37.36
N GLU A 606 0.36 7.83 -36.88
CA GLU A 606 1.36 7.15 -37.70
C GLU A 606 1.14 5.63 -37.65
N PRO A 607 0.78 4.97 -38.76
CA PRO A 607 0.59 3.52 -38.80
C PRO A 607 1.83 2.76 -38.33
N GLY A 608 1.63 1.72 -37.51
CA GLY A 608 2.72 0.89 -36.96
C GLY A 608 3.50 1.51 -35.80
N ARG A 609 3.22 2.77 -35.45
CA ARG A 609 3.81 3.44 -34.29
C ARG A 609 2.99 3.15 -33.05
N LEU A 610 3.61 2.51 -32.07
CA LEU A 610 3.04 2.20 -30.77
C LEU A 610 3.59 3.17 -29.73
N SER A 611 2.68 3.85 -29.05
CA SER A 611 2.99 4.80 -27.98
C SER A 611 1.92 4.71 -26.89
N TYR A 612 2.26 5.17 -25.70
CA TYR A 612 1.44 4.96 -24.51
C TYR A 612 1.10 6.28 -23.83
N PHE A 613 -0.11 6.34 -23.29
CA PHE A 613 -0.42 7.20 -22.17
C PHE A 613 -0.05 6.49 -20.87
N ALA A 614 0.44 7.25 -19.90
CA ALA A 614 0.39 6.86 -18.49
C ALA A 614 -0.85 7.50 -17.86
N TYR A 615 -1.65 6.69 -17.19
CA TYR A 615 -2.81 7.12 -16.40
C TYR A 615 -2.44 7.04 -14.94
N VAL A 616 -2.75 8.10 -14.19
CA VAL A 616 -2.33 8.26 -12.81
C VAL A 616 -3.52 8.66 -11.94
N THR A 617 -3.87 7.83 -10.97
CA THR A 617 -4.89 8.15 -9.98
C THR A 617 -4.34 9.04 -8.88
N ASN A 618 -5.24 9.80 -8.27
CA ASN A 618 -4.93 10.71 -7.17
C ASN A 618 -5.89 10.40 -6.04
N THR A 619 -5.35 9.93 -4.91
CA THR A 619 -6.14 9.54 -3.73
C THR A 619 -7.03 10.69 -3.26
N PHE A 620 -6.51 11.91 -3.32
CA PHE A 620 -7.15 13.07 -2.71
C PHE A 620 -7.77 14.02 -3.74
N GLU A 621 -7.98 13.53 -4.96
CA GLU A 621 -8.63 14.30 -6.01
C GLU A 621 -9.66 13.43 -6.73
N ASN A 622 -10.60 14.11 -7.37
CA ASN A 622 -11.72 13.48 -8.05
C ASN A 622 -11.45 13.29 -9.56
N TYR A 623 -10.21 12.95 -9.94
CA TYR A 623 -9.84 12.73 -11.35
C TYR A 623 -8.60 11.83 -11.52
N VAL A 624 -8.46 11.25 -12.72
CA VAL A 624 -7.24 10.56 -13.19
C VAL A 624 -6.45 11.48 -14.12
N GLY A 625 -5.18 11.70 -13.82
CA GLY A 625 -4.27 12.46 -14.69
C GLY A 625 -3.75 11.62 -15.85
N VAL A 626 -3.61 12.23 -17.03
CA VAL A 626 -3.15 11.55 -18.25
C VAL A 626 -1.88 12.20 -18.78
N TYR A 627 -0.84 11.38 -19.00
CA TYR A 627 0.48 11.83 -19.42
C TYR A 627 0.89 11.19 -20.75
N ASP A 628 1.33 12.01 -21.71
CA ASP A 628 1.73 11.56 -23.06
C ASP A 628 3.24 11.27 -23.13
N LEU A 629 3.61 9.98 -23.11
CA LEU A 629 5.01 9.54 -23.11
C LEU A 629 5.72 9.78 -24.45
N GLU A 630 4.98 9.78 -25.56
CA GLU A 630 5.54 10.15 -26.86
C GLU A 630 5.86 11.64 -26.91
N ARG A 631 4.97 12.47 -26.34
CA ARG A 631 5.21 13.90 -26.24
C ARG A 631 6.43 14.18 -25.34
N LEU A 632 6.57 13.46 -24.24
CA LEU A 632 7.77 13.52 -23.40
C LEU A 632 9.04 13.19 -24.20
N GLU A 633 9.07 12.08 -24.94
CA GLU A 633 10.22 11.72 -25.77
C GLU A 633 10.61 12.84 -26.75
N ARG A 634 9.62 13.45 -27.41
CA ARG A 634 9.87 14.58 -28.34
C ARG A 634 10.45 15.79 -27.59
N LEU A 635 9.93 16.11 -26.41
CA LEU A 635 10.38 17.24 -25.60
C LEU A 635 11.79 17.02 -25.03
N LEU A 636 12.13 15.80 -24.62
CA LEU A 636 13.50 15.45 -24.19
C LEU A 636 14.52 15.61 -25.33
N ARG A 637 14.15 15.24 -26.56
CA ARG A 637 15.01 15.47 -27.74
C ARG A 637 15.23 16.96 -28.02
N LEU A 638 14.19 17.77 -27.86
CA LEU A 638 14.29 19.22 -27.99
C LEU A 638 15.15 19.83 -26.88
N GLU A 639 15.03 19.35 -25.65
CA GLU A 639 15.85 19.79 -24.51
C GLU A 639 17.33 19.50 -24.76
N ALA A 640 17.66 18.30 -25.26
CA ALA A 640 19.03 17.89 -25.55
C ALA A 640 19.75 18.81 -26.56
N VAL A 641 19.01 19.54 -27.40
CA VAL A 641 19.55 20.51 -28.36
C VAL A 641 19.26 21.97 -27.97
N GLY A 642 18.80 22.22 -26.74
CA GLY A 642 18.51 23.57 -26.22
C GLY A 642 17.25 24.22 -26.82
N ALA A 643 16.41 23.45 -27.50
CA ALA A 643 15.21 23.93 -28.21
C ALA A 643 13.90 23.62 -27.47
N ALA A 644 13.95 23.09 -26.24
CA ALA A 644 12.76 22.83 -25.45
C ALA A 644 11.98 24.13 -25.14
N PRO A 645 10.63 24.13 -25.28
CA PRO A 645 9.79 25.25 -24.90
C PRO A 645 9.97 25.63 -23.42
N LEU A 646 9.76 26.92 -23.09
CA LEU A 646 9.83 27.40 -21.71
C LEU A 646 8.93 26.60 -20.75
N ALA A 647 7.73 26.22 -21.19
CA ALA A 647 6.80 25.45 -20.39
C ALA A 647 7.31 24.03 -20.06
N PHE A 648 8.31 23.48 -20.76
CA PHE A 648 8.91 22.17 -20.46
C PHE A 648 10.17 22.27 -19.58
N ARG A 649 10.64 23.50 -19.29
CA ARG A 649 11.74 23.70 -18.36
C ARG A 649 11.24 23.52 -16.91
N PRO A 650 12.13 23.23 -15.94
CA PRO A 650 11.74 23.19 -14.54
C PRO A 650 11.02 24.48 -14.12
N GLY A 651 9.91 24.35 -13.40
CA GLY A 651 9.05 25.46 -13.00
C GLY A 651 8.20 26.07 -14.12
N GLY A 652 8.19 25.45 -15.31
CA GLY A 652 7.41 25.89 -16.46
C GLY A 652 5.94 25.44 -16.44
N ALA A 653 5.52 24.65 -15.44
CA ALA A 653 4.13 24.24 -15.29
C ALA A 653 3.20 25.45 -15.02
N THR A 654 2.01 25.41 -15.63
CA THR A 654 1.01 26.50 -15.56
C THR A 654 -0.26 26.11 -14.81
N GLU A 655 -0.29 24.90 -14.26
CA GLU A 655 -1.39 24.37 -13.47
C GLU A 655 -1.53 25.12 -12.14
N ARG A 656 -2.69 25.02 -11.50
CA ARG A 656 -3.06 25.86 -10.34
C ARG A 656 -3.64 25.01 -9.22
N VAL A 657 -3.46 25.46 -7.99
CA VAL A 657 -3.92 24.79 -6.76
C VAL A 657 -4.80 25.74 -5.97
N LEU A 658 -5.98 25.27 -5.56
CA LEU A 658 -6.82 25.88 -4.54
C LEU A 658 -6.24 25.54 -3.17
N VAL A 659 -6.10 26.53 -2.30
CA VAL A 659 -5.63 26.39 -0.91
C VAL A 659 -6.66 27.04 0.01
N GLU A 660 -7.03 26.37 1.10
CA GLU A 660 -8.01 26.83 2.09
C GLU A 660 -7.51 26.55 3.51
N GLY A 661 -8.08 27.26 4.50
CA GLY A 661 -7.77 27.04 5.91
C GLY A 661 -6.47 27.70 6.37
N HIS A 662 -5.72 27.04 7.24
CA HIS A 662 -4.55 27.62 7.90
C HIS A 662 -3.49 28.10 6.91
N ALA A 663 -3.12 27.28 5.91
CA ALA A 663 -2.14 27.71 4.92
C ALA A 663 -2.63 28.86 4.08
N ALA A 664 -3.91 28.90 3.67
CA ALA A 664 -4.41 30.03 2.88
C ALA A 664 -4.29 31.35 3.65
N LEU A 665 -4.64 31.33 4.94
CA LEU A 665 -4.52 32.48 5.83
C LEU A 665 -3.07 32.89 6.01
N ALA A 666 -2.16 31.94 6.20
CA ALA A 666 -0.73 32.18 6.33
C ALA A 666 -0.12 32.76 5.03
N LEU A 667 -0.51 32.22 3.88
CA LEU A 667 0.01 32.56 2.55
C LEU A 667 -0.48 33.91 2.04
N THR A 668 -1.76 34.21 2.27
CA THR A 668 -2.46 35.29 1.55
C THR A 668 -3.24 36.23 2.46
N GLY A 669 -3.36 35.92 3.76
CA GLY A 669 -4.26 36.62 4.67
C GLY A 669 -5.74 36.35 4.42
N GLN A 670 -6.08 35.44 3.50
CA GLN A 670 -7.45 35.07 3.14
C GLN A 670 -7.74 33.62 3.53
N ALA A 671 -8.99 33.29 3.85
CA ALA A 671 -9.38 31.92 4.19
C ALA A 671 -9.26 30.92 3.02
N SER A 672 -9.13 31.43 1.79
CA SER A 672 -8.99 30.66 0.55
C SER A 672 -8.23 31.46 -0.50
N ALA A 673 -7.39 30.80 -1.31
CA ALA A 673 -6.65 31.40 -2.41
C ALA A 673 -6.34 30.38 -3.53
N ILE A 674 -6.15 30.86 -4.76
CA ILE A 674 -5.67 30.03 -5.88
C ILE A 674 -4.26 30.46 -6.27
N VAL A 675 -3.30 29.56 -6.11
CA VAL A 675 -1.87 29.80 -6.37
C VAL A 675 -1.35 28.93 -7.53
N PRO A 676 -0.21 29.27 -8.15
CA PRO A 676 0.44 28.37 -9.10
C PRO A 676 0.82 27.02 -8.46
N LEU A 677 0.71 25.92 -9.21
CA LEU A 677 1.15 24.61 -8.73
C LEU A 677 2.65 24.59 -8.42
N THR A 678 3.44 25.43 -9.08
CA THR A 678 4.87 25.60 -8.81
C THR A 678 5.18 26.17 -7.43
N THR A 679 4.18 26.68 -6.70
CA THR A 679 4.30 26.96 -5.26
C THR A 679 4.46 25.67 -4.44
N PHE A 680 3.92 24.55 -4.90
CA PHE A 680 4.02 23.24 -4.24
C PHE A 680 5.02 22.29 -4.91
N SER A 681 5.26 22.43 -6.22
CA SER A 681 6.27 21.67 -6.98
C SER A 681 7.02 22.60 -7.93
N PRO A 682 8.03 23.36 -7.44
CA PRO A 682 8.71 24.39 -8.23
C PRO A 682 9.57 23.83 -9.38
N ASP A 683 9.88 22.55 -9.35
CA ASP A 683 10.58 21.81 -10.40
C ASP A 683 9.63 21.27 -11.48
N ALA A 684 8.32 21.31 -11.27
CA ALA A 684 7.34 20.72 -12.16
C ALA A 684 7.38 21.34 -13.58
N ARG A 685 7.44 20.45 -14.56
CA ARG A 685 7.45 20.77 -15.99
C ARG A 685 6.04 20.64 -16.57
N GLY A 686 5.68 21.48 -17.53
CA GLY A 686 4.38 21.42 -18.21
C GLY A 686 4.37 20.52 -19.46
N LEU A 687 3.26 20.60 -20.20
CA LEU A 687 3.03 20.03 -21.54
C LEU A 687 2.86 18.50 -21.63
N VAL A 688 3.45 17.71 -20.72
CA VAL A 688 3.35 16.24 -20.75
C VAL A 688 2.07 15.74 -20.09
N HIS A 689 1.62 16.42 -19.04
CA HIS A 689 0.29 16.26 -18.48
C HIS A 689 -0.73 16.88 -19.47
N VAL A 690 -1.55 16.03 -20.12
CA VAL A 690 -2.36 16.41 -21.29
C VAL A 690 -3.86 16.48 -21.03
N GLY A 691 -4.31 16.08 -19.85
CA GLY A 691 -5.70 16.18 -19.44
C GLY A 691 -6.01 15.36 -18.20
N ASP A 692 -7.12 15.68 -17.56
CA ASP A 692 -7.65 14.95 -16.41
C ASP A 692 -9.02 14.33 -16.76
N LEU A 693 -9.25 13.09 -16.33
CA LEU A 693 -10.52 12.37 -16.49
C LEU A 693 -11.33 12.47 -15.19
N PRO A 694 -12.49 13.12 -15.18
CA PRO A 694 -13.24 13.36 -13.94
C PRO A 694 -13.90 12.08 -13.40
N LEU A 695 -13.68 11.78 -12.11
CA LEU A 695 -14.19 10.60 -11.39
C LEU A 695 -15.53 10.84 -10.67
N THR A 696 -16.17 11.99 -10.85
CA THR A 696 -17.43 12.32 -10.15
C THR A 696 -18.32 13.26 -10.97
N LEU A 697 -19.64 13.15 -10.78
CA LEU A 697 -20.68 14.11 -11.16
C LEU A 697 -21.63 14.30 -9.95
N PRO A 698 -22.36 15.43 -9.83
CA PRO A 698 -22.50 16.20 -8.60
C PRO A 698 -23.39 15.55 -7.54
N GLY A 699 -22.86 15.43 -6.32
CA GLY A 699 -23.54 15.02 -5.11
C GLY A 699 -22.79 15.56 -3.88
N THR A 700 -23.37 15.39 -2.69
CA THR A 700 -22.80 15.92 -1.45
C THR A 700 -21.36 15.42 -1.27
N PRO A 701 -20.41 16.31 -0.98
CA PRO A 701 -19.09 15.95 -0.50
C PRO A 701 -19.07 14.76 0.46
N GLY A 702 -18.19 13.79 0.20
CA GLY A 702 -17.87 12.74 1.15
C GLY A 702 -17.27 13.32 2.45
N PRO A 703 -17.24 12.52 3.53
CA PRO A 703 -16.61 12.92 4.78
C PRO A 703 -15.14 13.28 4.54
N ARG A 704 -14.66 14.34 5.19
CA ARG A 704 -13.24 14.73 5.12
C ARG A 704 -12.41 13.79 5.99
N CYS A 705 -11.28 13.32 5.49
CA CYS A 705 -10.29 12.58 6.26
C CYS A 705 -9.15 13.50 6.72
N TYR A 706 -8.60 13.23 7.89
CA TYR A 706 -7.42 13.92 8.37
C TYR A 706 -6.17 13.22 7.82
N LEU A 707 -5.26 13.97 7.23
CA LEU A 707 -3.96 13.45 6.80
C LEU A 707 -2.88 14.45 7.15
N GLN A 708 -1.99 14.06 8.05
CA GLN A 708 -0.87 14.89 8.44
C GLN A 708 0.36 14.48 7.62
N GLU A 709 0.42 14.91 6.36
CA GLU A 709 1.59 14.64 5.50
C GLU A 709 2.48 15.86 5.38
N HIS A 710 3.77 15.61 5.17
CA HIS A 710 4.72 16.63 4.74
C HIS A 710 4.43 17.10 3.32
N VAL A 711 3.42 17.95 3.15
CA VAL A 711 3.20 18.67 1.90
C VAL A 711 3.96 19.98 1.95
N TRP A 712 5.02 20.02 1.16
CA TRP A 712 5.95 21.14 1.09
C TRP A 712 5.33 22.32 0.36
N VAL A 713 5.48 23.51 0.93
CA VAL A 713 5.15 24.77 0.25
C VAL A 713 6.39 25.64 0.11
N ASP A 714 6.59 26.16 -1.09
CA ASP A 714 7.57 27.19 -1.38
C ASP A 714 6.91 28.57 -1.37
N VAL A 715 6.84 29.17 -0.19
CA VAL A 715 6.37 30.55 -0.04
C VAL A 715 7.58 31.47 0.01
N PRO A 716 7.67 32.46 -0.89
CA PRO A 716 8.70 33.48 -0.79
C PRO A 716 8.69 34.12 0.61
N GLY A 717 9.78 33.95 1.36
CA GLY A 717 9.98 34.52 2.70
C GLY A 717 9.66 33.61 3.90
N TRP A 718 9.00 32.46 3.71
CA TRP A 718 8.73 31.51 4.81
C TRP A 718 9.67 30.29 4.81
N GLY A 719 10.38 30.05 3.70
CA GLY A 719 11.20 28.84 3.56
C GLY A 719 10.34 27.59 3.52
N MET A 720 10.91 26.44 3.88
CA MET A 720 10.19 25.17 3.87
C MET A 720 9.23 25.09 5.06
N THR A 721 7.94 24.88 4.78
CA THR A 721 6.89 24.75 5.80
C THR A 721 6.11 23.45 5.61
N HIS A 722 5.81 22.74 6.71
CA HIS A 722 4.96 21.55 6.76
C HIS A 722 3.50 21.99 6.96
N LEU A 723 2.57 21.40 6.20
CA LEU A 723 1.14 21.64 6.33
C LEU A 723 0.40 20.41 6.85
N ASP A 724 -0.40 20.58 7.89
CA ASP A 724 -1.39 19.59 8.30
C ASP A 724 -2.59 19.68 7.37
N LEU A 725 -2.92 18.58 6.69
CA LEU A 725 -3.93 18.60 5.64
C LEU A 725 -5.29 18.05 6.09
N ASP A 726 -6.34 18.83 5.83
CA ASP A 726 -7.71 18.37 5.79
C ASP A 726 -8.00 17.89 4.38
N LEU A 727 -8.06 16.59 4.19
CA LEU A 727 -8.24 15.99 2.88
C LEU A 727 -9.69 15.62 2.66
N LYS A 728 -10.15 15.94 1.47
CA LYS A 728 -11.50 15.65 1.05
C LYS A 728 -11.43 14.63 -0.06
N THR A 729 -12.09 13.49 0.11
CA THR A 729 -12.19 12.50 -0.96
C THR A 729 -13.65 12.13 -1.15
N ASP A 730 -14.22 12.48 -2.29
CA ASP A 730 -15.52 11.92 -2.66
C ASP A 730 -15.33 10.52 -3.29
N THR A 731 -14.15 10.26 -3.85
CA THR A 731 -13.86 9.03 -4.60
C THR A 731 -12.67 8.22 -4.06
N GLY A 732 -11.60 8.86 -3.58
CA GLY A 732 -10.45 8.15 -3.01
C GLY A 732 -9.69 7.31 -4.04
N ALA A 733 -9.44 7.82 -5.24
CA ALA A 733 -9.00 6.97 -6.36
C ALA A 733 -7.56 6.47 -6.16
N MET A 734 -7.37 5.15 -6.15
CA MET A 734 -6.05 4.54 -5.93
C MET A 734 -5.72 3.50 -7.00
N GLY A 735 -6.45 2.39 -7.08
CA GLY A 735 -6.20 1.34 -8.06
C GLY A 735 -6.61 1.71 -9.47
N LEU A 736 -5.80 1.35 -10.47
CA LEU A 736 -6.24 1.35 -11.86
C LEU A 736 -5.55 0.28 -12.71
N PHE A 737 -6.19 -0.10 -13.81
CA PHE A 737 -5.56 -0.87 -14.88
C PHE A 737 -6.21 -0.52 -16.24
N VAL A 738 -5.55 -0.92 -17.32
CA VAL A 738 -6.08 -0.74 -18.68
C VAL A 738 -6.36 -2.10 -19.31
N ARG A 739 -7.60 -2.32 -19.71
CA ARG A 739 -8.00 -3.48 -20.53
C ARG A 739 -7.96 -3.09 -22.00
N GLN A 740 -7.09 -3.72 -22.78
CA GLN A 740 -7.00 -3.45 -24.22
C GLN A 740 -8.04 -4.23 -25.02
N HIS A 741 -8.55 -3.62 -26.10
CA HIS A 741 -9.42 -4.27 -27.09
C HIS A 741 -8.73 -4.34 -28.46
N PRO A 742 -8.54 -5.54 -29.06
CA PRO A 742 -8.59 -6.88 -28.44
C PRO A 742 -7.37 -7.11 -27.52
N LEU A 743 -7.48 -8.07 -26.59
CA LEU A 743 -6.38 -8.44 -25.69
C LEU A 743 -5.11 -8.76 -26.49
N PRO A 744 -3.93 -8.20 -26.15
CA PRO A 744 -2.71 -8.35 -26.94
C PRO A 744 -1.94 -9.65 -26.65
N TRP A 745 -2.54 -10.60 -25.93
CA TRP A 745 -1.99 -11.93 -25.65
C TRP A 745 -3.00 -13.03 -25.95
#